data_AF-A0A3C0X353-F1
#
_entry.id   AF-A0A3C0X353-F1
#
_cell.length_a   1.000
_cell.length_b   1.000
_cell.length_c   1.000
_cell.angle_alpha   90.00
_cell.angle_beta   90.00
_cell.angle_gamma   90.00
#
_symmetry.space_group_name_H-M   'P 1'
#
loop_
_entity.id
_entity.type
_entity.pdbx_description
1 polymer ?
#
loop_
_entity_poly.entity_id
_entity_poly.type
_entity_poly.pdbx_seq_one_letter_code
_entity_poly.pdbx_strand_id
1 'polypeptide(L)'
;MRKIKSIISLVLALILVCAAALPISAAGPLAGDSLYINTHIDAINSATGKNYLSDTGDTMDFLKLKAYDQNPVYCIEKGARFTRTLYKAQTLANSAYWKKLTEKAREGIALAAAFGYPAQSYSALGVPSADDAYTATQFIIWEYQQGLRTAPDEQIADRRYRAKIAGTPAETAYKNILANIRKYISDPQYSGNTQNLYGFVQLTSGSTSKEQEIICFYGETPKLLEKGYIEVYKKDTDGNLLDGAEFSVYNSSGAYVTKIGPTVNGYARSAEITFGTYKVVETKFPQNYRKYDKDSWTVTLNSGSTKFTINAVNEIVPGACRIIKASEDGVIAGVSFRITGNGTDETAKTNENGEIIFSSLKPGRYTVTEDTEDKYIPQESKAVTVVTGETAVVTFSNVLKKGSLKVIKTAEDGFKENFTFRLTGTSYSGLPVNEYAVTNNDGEAVFENVLIGTDYVLEEINTPARYVVPESQTALIEWNKVTDISVNNTLKKWRADVCKYDGELNKEGASQGNASLKGAVYGLYKGGQLTATYTTDENGRFVTDYYVCADDWTIREIHPSTGYLLDDTVYKIDCRPGKYTVIRNTEYINVFEQVIKGRINIIKHSDDGSTKIETPEAGAEFEVFLKSAGSYASSKESERDKIKTDKYGFAETKPLPYGVYTVKQVSGTAGAELIKPFDVFINADGEAYRYIINNAAFKAFIDIVKKDAATGKVIPAAGVGFKVKNLATGKFLVQHINYPTPMDIDVFYTDSNGRLRLPEKLSYGDYAIIEQCTAEGYILDSEPVKFTVDGTQDTVTVEKLNYPQMGTLIVTKAGEIFSSVHEKDGQYIPKYETAGLK
;
A
#
# COMPACT_ATOMS: atom_id res chain seq x y z
N MET A 1 2.59 -64.44 -1.66
CA MET A 1 1.89 -65.37 -2.58
C MET A 1 2.89 -66.04 -3.52
N ARG A 2 2.98 -67.37 -3.46
CA ARG A 2 3.45 -68.34 -4.49
C ARG A 2 4.94 -68.43 -4.91
N LYS A 3 5.42 -69.69 -4.80
CA LYS A 3 6.40 -70.49 -5.57
C LYS A 3 7.87 -70.36 -5.13
N ILE A 4 8.52 -71.35 -4.50
CA ILE A 4 8.79 -72.78 -4.84
C ILE A 4 9.43 -72.98 -6.22
N LYS A 5 10.71 -73.38 -6.20
CA LYS A 5 11.53 -74.20 -7.13
C LYS A 5 13.01 -73.90 -6.79
N SER A 6 14.00 -74.78 -6.71
CA SER A 6 14.16 -76.22 -6.94
C SER A 6 15.61 -76.54 -6.52
N ILE A 7 15.85 -77.43 -5.55
CA ILE A 7 17.18 -77.97 -5.22
C ILE A 7 17.14 -79.46 -5.51
N ILE A 8 17.66 -79.89 -6.66
CA ILE A 8 18.09 -81.27 -6.95
C ILE A 8 19.23 -81.21 -7.99
N SER A 9 20.24 -82.06 -7.79
CA SER A 9 21.36 -82.43 -8.69
C SER A 9 22.60 -81.53 -8.64
N LEU A 10 23.72 -82.01 -8.08
CA LEU A 10 24.60 -82.98 -8.73
C LEU A 10 25.69 -83.46 -7.74
N VAL A 11 25.59 -84.71 -7.31
CA VAL A 11 26.69 -85.52 -6.77
C VAL A 11 27.14 -86.40 -7.93
N LEU A 12 28.36 -86.20 -8.45
CA LEU A 12 29.24 -87.21 -9.06
C LEU A 12 30.43 -86.52 -9.75
N ALA A 13 31.53 -87.27 -9.87
CA ALA A 13 32.88 -86.90 -10.35
C ALA A 13 33.74 -86.23 -9.26
N LEU A 14 34.86 -86.81 -8.81
CA LEU A 14 35.87 -87.50 -9.60
C LEU A 14 36.61 -88.53 -8.72
N ILE A 15 36.44 -89.82 -9.03
CA ILE A 15 37.45 -90.84 -8.77
C ILE A 15 38.44 -90.70 -9.91
N LEU A 16 39.64 -90.19 -9.62
CA LEU A 16 40.83 -90.54 -10.36
C LEU A 16 41.96 -90.65 -9.34
N VAL A 17 42.08 -91.86 -8.78
CA VAL A 17 43.25 -92.30 -8.01
C VAL A 17 44.42 -92.29 -8.99
N CYS A 18 45.20 -91.21 -8.99
CA CYS A 18 46.54 -91.24 -9.55
C CYS A 18 47.37 -92.15 -8.65
N ALA A 19 47.59 -93.36 -9.13
CA ALA A 19 48.66 -94.24 -8.70
C ALA A 19 50.00 -93.54 -8.95
N ALA A 20 50.41 -92.65 -8.04
CA ALA A 20 51.80 -92.34 -7.89
C ALA A 20 52.44 -93.55 -7.20
N ALA A 21 53.24 -94.31 -7.95
CA ALA A 21 54.19 -95.24 -7.38
C ALA A 21 55.00 -94.47 -6.33
N LEU A 22 54.67 -94.67 -5.05
CA LEU A 22 55.48 -94.16 -3.96
C LEU A 22 56.85 -94.85 -4.11
N PRO A 23 57.95 -94.09 -4.26
CA PRO A 23 59.26 -94.69 -4.03
C PRO A 23 59.23 -95.23 -2.61
N ILE A 24 59.50 -96.53 -2.48
CA ILE A 24 59.69 -97.20 -1.20
C ILE A 24 60.87 -96.48 -0.53
N SER A 25 60.61 -95.48 0.31
CA SER A 25 61.64 -94.93 1.18
C SER A 25 61.86 -95.97 2.27
N ALA A 26 62.89 -96.79 2.10
CA ALA A 26 63.29 -97.73 3.12
C ALA A 26 63.73 -96.92 4.37
N ALA A 27 62.91 -96.94 5.43
CA ALA A 27 63.13 -96.26 6.71
C ALA A 27 64.42 -96.73 7.44
N GLY A 28 65.48 -95.91 7.52
CA GLY A 28 66.80 -96.37 7.99
C GLY A 28 66.86 -97.04 9.37
N PRO A 29 68.03 -97.63 9.72
CA PRO A 29 68.22 -98.32 10.99
C PRO A 29 67.96 -97.41 12.20
N LEU A 30 67.32 -97.95 13.23
CA LEU A 30 67.11 -97.24 14.50
C LEU A 30 68.25 -97.53 15.48
N ALA A 31 68.46 -96.64 16.45
CA ALA A 31 69.48 -96.85 17.48
C ALA A 31 69.19 -98.13 18.29
N GLY A 32 70.20 -98.98 18.44
CA GLY A 32 70.13 -100.29 19.08
C GLY A 32 70.11 -101.47 18.09
N ASP A 33 69.79 -101.23 16.81
CA ASP A 33 69.70 -102.29 15.81
C ASP A 33 71.04 -103.01 15.62
N SER A 34 71.00 -104.35 15.63
CA SER A 34 72.18 -105.18 15.32
C SER A 34 72.32 -105.31 13.81
N LEU A 35 73.43 -104.80 13.28
CA LEU A 35 73.70 -104.69 11.87
C LEU A 35 74.81 -105.65 11.47
N TYR A 36 74.52 -106.48 10.48
CA TYR A 36 75.52 -107.34 9.86
C TYR A 36 76.11 -106.62 8.64
N ILE A 37 77.41 -106.36 8.69
CA ILE A 37 78.15 -105.79 7.57
C ILE A 37 78.67 -106.95 6.73
N ASN A 38 78.22 -107.02 5.49
CA ASN A 38 78.82 -107.87 4.47
C ASN A 38 79.79 -107.03 3.64
N THR A 39 81.08 -107.26 3.83
CA THR A 39 82.14 -106.73 2.98
C THR A 39 82.18 -107.58 1.71
N HIS A 40 81.75 -107.03 0.58
CA HIS A 40 82.06 -107.65 -0.70
C HIS A 40 83.55 -107.44 -0.99
N ILE A 41 84.21 -108.53 -1.37
CA ILE A 41 85.64 -108.56 -1.67
C ILE A 41 85.85 -107.76 -2.95
N ASP A 42 86.61 -106.67 -2.81
CA ASP A 42 87.13 -105.76 -3.84
C ASP A 42 86.10 -105.08 -4.77
N ALA A 43 85.96 -103.75 -4.68
CA ALA A 43 85.25 -102.97 -5.70
C ALA A 43 86.02 -103.04 -7.03
N ILE A 44 85.43 -103.66 -8.05
CA ILE A 44 86.10 -103.93 -9.33
C ILE A 44 85.76 -102.83 -10.35
N ASN A 45 86.77 -102.34 -11.04
CA ASN A 45 86.61 -101.51 -12.22
C ASN A 45 86.02 -102.34 -13.36
N SER A 46 84.76 -102.07 -13.71
CA SER A 46 84.04 -102.82 -14.75
C SER A 46 84.68 -102.75 -16.13
N ALA A 47 85.47 -101.71 -16.41
CA ALA A 47 86.15 -101.55 -17.71
C ALA A 47 87.49 -102.30 -17.80
N THR A 48 88.20 -102.48 -16.67
CA THR A 48 89.55 -103.10 -16.69
C THR A 48 89.63 -104.44 -15.96
N GLY A 49 88.59 -104.81 -15.20
CA GLY A 49 88.58 -105.99 -14.32
C GLY A 49 89.55 -105.89 -13.14
N LYS A 50 90.21 -104.74 -12.94
CA LYS A 50 91.13 -104.50 -11.81
C LYS A 50 90.40 -103.89 -10.63
N ASN A 51 90.91 -104.13 -9.44
CA ASN A 51 90.39 -103.52 -8.22
C ASN A 51 90.62 -102.01 -8.17
N TYR A 52 89.60 -101.28 -7.74
CA TYR A 52 89.77 -99.87 -7.36
C TYR A 52 90.59 -99.77 -6.07
N LEU A 53 91.50 -98.79 -6.02
CA LEU A 53 92.38 -98.60 -4.88
C LEU A 53 91.93 -97.39 -4.04
N SER A 54 91.90 -97.57 -2.72
CA SER A 54 91.81 -96.48 -1.73
C SER A 54 93.05 -95.58 -1.78
N ASP A 55 93.05 -94.42 -1.13
CA ASP A 55 94.20 -93.51 -1.19
C ASP A 55 95.46 -94.04 -0.50
N THR A 56 95.34 -95.00 0.43
CA THR A 56 96.47 -95.71 1.06
C THR A 56 97.10 -96.79 0.18
N GLY A 57 96.51 -97.09 -0.98
CA GLY A 57 97.00 -98.10 -1.92
C GLY A 57 96.42 -99.50 -1.70
N ASP A 58 95.58 -99.69 -0.69
CA ASP A 58 94.82 -100.92 -0.46
C ASP A 58 93.60 -100.99 -1.39
N THR A 59 93.10 -102.19 -1.67
CA THR A 59 91.82 -102.35 -2.38
C THR A 59 90.69 -101.66 -1.61
N MET A 60 89.78 -101.01 -2.35
CA MET A 60 88.57 -100.45 -1.76
C MET A 60 87.49 -101.52 -1.59
N ASP A 61 86.95 -101.60 -0.38
CA ASP A 61 85.89 -102.55 -0.03
C ASP A 61 84.51 -101.96 -0.35
N PHE A 62 83.64 -102.78 -0.94
CA PHE A 62 82.22 -102.45 -1.10
C PHE A 62 81.44 -102.94 0.11
N LEU A 63 80.84 -102.02 0.87
CA LEU A 63 80.19 -102.33 2.15
C LEU A 63 78.67 -102.35 2.02
N LYS A 64 78.03 -103.45 2.48
CA LYS A 64 76.55 -103.57 2.50
C LYS A 64 76.02 -103.96 3.88
N LEU A 65 74.83 -103.43 4.20
CA LEU A 65 74.04 -103.90 5.33
C LEU A 65 73.18 -105.10 4.94
N LYS A 66 73.33 -106.22 5.65
CA LYS A 66 72.54 -107.44 5.39
C LYS A 66 71.08 -107.32 5.84
N ALA A 67 70.80 -106.49 6.85
CA ALA A 67 69.48 -106.34 7.46
C ALA A 67 68.56 -105.35 6.72
N TYR A 68 69.10 -104.59 5.77
CA TYR A 68 68.43 -103.46 5.12
C TYR A 68 68.53 -103.57 3.59
N ASP A 69 68.02 -104.70 3.06
CA ASP A 69 67.87 -105.00 1.63
C ASP A 69 69.15 -104.95 0.77
N GLN A 70 70.30 -105.31 1.33
CA GLN A 70 71.61 -105.23 0.66
C GLN A 70 72.00 -103.80 0.24
N ASN A 71 71.42 -102.77 0.85
CA ASN A 71 71.79 -101.40 0.53
C ASN A 71 73.25 -101.14 0.92
N PRO A 72 74.04 -100.53 0.02
CA PRO A 72 75.38 -100.07 0.35
C PRO A 72 75.35 -99.03 1.47
N VAL A 73 76.40 -99.04 2.29
CA VAL A 73 76.68 -97.97 3.24
C VAL A 73 78.06 -97.39 3.00
N TYR A 74 78.21 -96.11 3.28
CA TYR A 74 79.46 -95.41 3.07
C TYR A 74 80.18 -95.15 4.38
N CYS A 75 81.47 -95.48 4.40
CA CYS A 75 82.35 -95.17 5.52
C CYS A 75 82.70 -93.68 5.47
N ILE A 76 82.41 -92.96 6.56
CA ILE A 76 82.84 -91.56 6.70
C ILE A 76 84.09 -91.41 7.59
N GLU A 77 84.74 -92.51 7.94
CA GLU A 77 85.99 -92.53 8.71
C GLU A 77 87.12 -93.10 7.85
N LYS A 78 87.85 -92.21 7.18
CA LYS A 78 88.93 -92.61 6.28
C LYS A 78 90.02 -93.41 7.03
N GLY A 79 90.42 -94.55 6.45
CA GLY A 79 91.44 -95.44 7.01
C GLY A 79 90.90 -96.43 8.06
N ALA A 80 89.64 -96.29 8.48
CA ALA A 80 88.98 -97.28 9.32
C ALA A 80 88.52 -98.47 8.45
N ARG A 81 89.08 -99.67 8.69
CA ARG A 81 88.65 -100.91 8.04
C ARG A 81 87.55 -101.58 8.86
N PHE A 82 86.53 -102.14 8.20
CA PHE A 82 85.56 -103.00 8.87
C PHE A 82 86.21 -104.35 9.18
N THR A 83 86.71 -104.54 10.40
CA THR A 83 87.42 -105.78 10.79
C THR A 83 86.51 -106.87 11.35
N ARG A 84 85.20 -106.59 11.44
CA ARG A 84 84.16 -107.43 12.05
C ARG A 84 82.94 -107.52 11.14
N THR A 85 82.14 -108.57 11.29
CA THR A 85 80.90 -108.78 10.54
C THR A 85 79.63 -108.33 11.27
N LEU A 86 79.71 -107.98 12.56
CA LEU A 86 78.58 -107.58 13.41
C LEU A 86 78.87 -106.26 14.15
N TYR A 87 77.96 -105.29 14.01
CA TYR A 87 77.99 -103.98 14.69
C TYR A 87 76.61 -103.61 15.26
N LYS A 88 76.55 -102.63 16.16
CA LYS A 88 75.29 -102.03 16.63
C LYS A 88 75.13 -100.58 16.21
N ALA A 89 73.93 -100.22 15.75
CA ALA A 89 73.53 -98.85 15.42
C ALA A 89 73.37 -97.98 16.68
N GLN A 90 73.78 -96.72 16.62
CA GLN A 90 73.52 -95.68 17.62
C GLN A 90 73.10 -94.36 16.96
N THR A 91 72.38 -93.52 17.72
CA THR A 91 71.91 -92.19 17.28
C THR A 91 73.09 -91.24 17.06
N LEU A 92 73.14 -90.63 15.88
CA LEU A 92 74.27 -89.80 15.46
C LEU A 92 74.43 -88.49 16.24
N ALA A 93 73.39 -88.04 16.95
CA ALA A 93 73.43 -86.83 17.79
C ALA A 93 74.56 -86.88 18.85
N ASN A 94 75.15 -88.05 19.10
CA ASN A 94 76.21 -88.25 20.08
C ASN A 94 77.61 -88.49 19.47
N SER A 95 77.77 -88.55 18.15
CA SER A 95 79.08 -88.79 17.53
C SER A 95 80.01 -87.58 17.69
N ALA A 96 81.12 -87.77 18.41
CA ALA A 96 82.18 -86.76 18.57
C ALA A 96 82.91 -86.48 17.24
N TYR A 97 82.95 -87.44 16.32
CA TYR A 97 83.60 -87.28 15.03
C TYR A 97 82.73 -86.51 14.04
N TRP A 98 81.43 -86.83 13.91
CA TRP A 98 80.52 -86.13 13.00
C TRP A 98 80.38 -84.63 13.33
N LYS A 99 80.33 -84.31 14.63
CA LYS A 99 80.27 -82.91 15.09
C LYS A 99 81.52 -82.11 14.76
N LYS A 100 82.69 -82.76 14.59
CA LYS A 100 83.95 -82.10 14.20
C LYS A 100 84.02 -81.76 12.71
N LEU A 101 83.22 -82.40 11.86
CA LEU A 101 83.13 -82.03 10.44
C LEU A 101 82.49 -80.63 10.29
N THR A 102 82.87 -79.88 9.26
CA THR A 102 82.26 -78.57 8.99
C THR A 102 80.81 -78.72 8.51
N GLU A 103 79.99 -77.68 8.63
CA GLU A 103 78.60 -77.69 8.12
C GLU A 103 78.56 -78.04 6.63
N LYS A 104 79.48 -77.48 5.83
CA LYS A 104 79.64 -77.80 4.42
C LYS A 104 80.06 -79.25 4.16
N ALA A 105 80.94 -79.82 4.98
CA ALA A 105 81.31 -81.22 4.87
C ALA A 105 80.10 -82.12 5.19
N ARG A 106 79.32 -81.78 6.21
CA ARG A 106 78.12 -82.52 6.59
C ARG A 106 77.04 -82.48 5.51
N GLU A 107 76.73 -81.28 5.01
CA GLU A 107 75.78 -81.07 3.92
C GLU A 107 76.24 -81.75 2.62
N GLY A 108 77.53 -81.63 2.29
CA GLY A 108 78.14 -82.26 1.12
C GLY A 108 78.12 -83.78 1.15
N ILE A 109 78.41 -84.40 2.30
CA ILE A 109 78.32 -85.86 2.48
C ILE A 109 76.87 -86.34 2.27
N ALA A 110 75.89 -85.63 2.83
CA ALA A 110 74.50 -86.03 2.71
C ALA A 110 73.97 -85.89 1.29
N LEU A 111 74.28 -84.77 0.63
CA LEU A 111 73.92 -84.55 -0.77
C LEU A 111 74.62 -85.57 -1.69
N ALA A 112 75.89 -85.90 -1.42
CA ALA A 112 76.62 -86.92 -2.18
C ALA A 112 75.95 -88.28 -2.15
N ALA A 113 75.32 -88.65 -1.04
CA ALA A 113 74.62 -89.91 -0.93
C ALA A 113 73.13 -89.84 -1.31
N ALA A 114 72.45 -88.70 -1.16
CA ALA A 114 71.09 -88.49 -1.68
C ALA A 114 71.04 -88.48 -3.22
N PHE A 115 72.09 -87.96 -3.84
CA PHE A 115 72.26 -87.93 -5.29
C PHE A 115 73.22 -89.01 -5.81
N GLY A 116 73.81 -89.83 -4.94
CA GLY A 116 74.66 -90.97 -5.26
C GLY A 116 73.97 -92.31 -5.12
N TYR A 117 74.73 -93.40 -5.25
CA TYR A 117 74.19 -94.75 -5.12
C TYR A 117 73.96 -95.06 -3.62
N PRO A 118 72.89 -95.72 -3.17
CA PRO A 118 71.80 -96.32 -3.94
C PRO A 118 70.58 -95.40 -4.11
N ALA A 119 70.57 -94.19 -3.54
CA ALA A 119 69.44 -93.26 -3.64
C ALA A 119 69.13 -92.89 -5.10
N GLN A 120 70.17 -92.88 -5.95
CA GLN A 120 70.08 -92.98 -7.39
C GLN A 120 70.59 -94.36 -7.83
N SER A 121 69.92 -95.01 -8.78
CA SER A 121 70.42 -96.28 -9.33
C SER A 121 71.73 -96.08 -10.10
N TYR A 122 72.58 -97.11 -10.20
CA TYR A 122 73.83 -97.05 -10.98
C TYR A 122 73.56 -96.70 -12.46
N SER A 123 72.41 -97.12 -13.00
CA SER A 123 71.94 -96.74 -14.33
C SER A 123 71.57 -95.25 -14.44
N ALA A 124 70.90 -94.67 -13.43
CA ALA A 124 70.60 -93.24 -13.38
C ALA A 124 71.87 -92.38 -13.25
N LEU A 125 72.92 -92.95 -12.66
CA LEU A 125 74.25 -92.33 -12.59
C LEU A 125 75.11 -92.55 -13.84
N GLY A 126 74.60 -93.30 -14.83
CA GLY A 126 75.23 -93.46 -16.14
C GLY A 126 76.42 -94.42 -16.19
N VAL A 127 76.48 -95.41 -15.29
CA VAL A 127 77.59 -96.38 -15.21
C VAL A 127 77.10 -97.83 -15.31
N PRO A 128 77.94 -98.78 -15.75
CA PRO A 128 77.51 -100.15 -16.07
C PRO A 128 77.41 -101.07 -14.84
N SER A 129 78.05 -100.75 -13.71
CA SER A 129 78.03 -101.56 -12.49
C SER A 129 77.71 -100.75 -11.23
N ALA A 130 77.14 -101.42 -10.23
CA ALA A 130 76.95 -100.84 -8.90
C ALA A 130 78.29 -100.50 -8.23
N ASP A 131 79.35 -101.26 -8.52
CA ASP A 131 80.68 -101.05 -7.96
C ASP A 131 81.29 -99.72 -8.44
N ASP A 132 81.08 -99.36 -9.71
CA ASP A 132 81.51 -98.06 -10.24
C ASP A 132 80.75 -96.89 -9.58
N ALA A 133 79.44 -97.04 -9.38
CA ALA A 133 78.59 -96.04 -8.75
C ALA A 133 78.88 -95.86 -7.25
N TYR A 134 79.12 -96.97 -6.55
CA TYR A 134 79.52 -96.96 -5.15
C TYR A 134 80.89 -96.33 -4.97
N THR A 135 81.86 -96.72 -5.80
CA THR A 135 83.22 -96.13 -5.83
C THR A 135 83.15 -94.61 -5.95
N ALA A 136 82.39 -94.12 -6.93
CA ALA A 136 82.20 -92.69 -7.14
C ALA A 136 81.60 -91.99 -5.91
N THR A 137 80.55 -92.57 -5.33
CA THR A 137 79.84 -92.01 -4.17
C THR A 137 80.74 -91.99 -2.93
N GLN A 138 81.45 -93.09 -2.64
CA GLN A 138 82.38 -93.23 -1.52
C GLN A 138 83.54 -92.23 -1.62
N PHE A 139 84.06 -92.01 -2.83
CA PHE A 139 85.14 -91.05 -3.07
C PHE A 139 84.69 -89.61 -2.85
N ILE A 140 83.50 -89.23 -3.33
CA ILE A 140 82.96 -87.88 -3.06
C ILE A 140 82.75 -87.69 -1.56
N ILE A 141 82.24 -88.70 -0.85
CA ILE A 141 82.07 -88.67 0.60
C ILE A 141 83.41 -88.46 1.31
N TRP A 142 84.46 -89.20 0.93
CA TRP A 142 85.79 -89.01 1.52
C TRP A 142 86.43 -87.67 1.18
N GLU A 143 86.17 -87.12 -0.01
CA GLU A 143 86.61 -85.77 -0.36
C GLU A 143 85.98 -84.70 0.53
N TYR A 144 84.66 -84.77 0.78
CA TYR A 144 83.99 -83.85 1.71
C TYR A 144 84.45 -84.06 3.15
N GLN A 145 84.56 -85.32 3.58
CA GLN A 145 85.00 -85.69 4.92
C GLN A 145 86.40 -85.19 5.26
N GLN A 146 87.33 -85.25 4.30
CA GLN A 146 88.70 -84.72 4.47
C GLN A 146 88.80 -83.21 4.22
N GLY A 147 87.70 -82.55 3.86
CA GLY A 147 87.71 -81.14 3.48
C GLY A 147 88.45 -80.87 2.17
N LEU A 148 88.75 -81.89 1.37
CA LEU A 148 89.30 -81.72 0.01
C LEU A 148 88.25 -81.09 -0.92
N ARG A 149 86.97 -81.30 -0.60
CA ARG A 149 85.80 -80.74 -1.28
C ARG A 149 84.93 -79.97 -0.30
N THR A 150 84.52 -78.76 -0.70
CA THR A 150 83.60 -77.91 0.08
C THR A 150 82.36 -77.45 -0.70
N ALA A 151 82.24 -77.85 -1.96
CA ALA A 151 81.14 -77.53 -2.87
C ALA A 151 81.05 -78.58 -4.01
N PRO A 152 79.90 -78.68 -4.73
CA PRO A 152 79.70 -79.64 -5.81
C PRO A 152 80.36 -79.24 -7.14
N ASP A 153 81.24 -78.25 -7.16
CA ASP A 153 82.02 -77.82 -8.31
C ASP A 153 83.30 -78.67 -8.51
N GLU A 154 83.82 -78.76 -9.74
CA GLU A 154 84.96 -79.65 -10.04
C GLU A 154 86.31 -79.17 -9.48
N GLN A 155 86.38 -77.96 -8.92
CA GLN A 155 87.62 -77.35 -8.44
C GLN A 155 87.97 -77.81 -7.01
N ILE A 156 88.59 -78.99 -6.91
CA ILE A 156 89.23 -79.44 -5.67
C ILE A 156 90.76 -79.34 -5.81
N ALA A 157 91.43 -78.84 -4.77
CA ALA A 157 92.88 -78.57 -4.78
C ALA A 157 93.72 -79.86 -4.83
N ASP A 158 93.22 -80.94 -4.23
CA ASP A 158 93.82 -82.27 -4.25
C ASP A 158 92.87 -83.27 -4.91
N ARG A 159 93.31 -83.85 -6.02
CA ARG A 159 92.50 -84.76 -6.87
C ARG A 159 92.84 -86.24 -6.64
N ARG A 160 93.46 -86.61 -5.52
CA ARG A 160 93.92 -87.99 -5.28
C ARG A 160 92.86 -89.08 -5.46
N TYR A 161 91.59 -88.80 -5.15
CA TYR A 161 90.48 -89.74 -5.35
C TYR A 161 90.02 -89.77 -6.80
N ARG A 162 89.68 -88.60 -7.37
CA ARG A 162 89.34 -88.48 -8.80
C ARG A 162 90.40 -89.05 -9.73
N ALA A 163 91.69 -88.88 -9.41
CA ALA A 163 92.80 -89.39 -10.22
C ALA A 163 92.84 -90.92 -10.31
N LYS A 164 92.32 -91.64 -9.31
CA LYS A 164 92.30 -93.12 -9.29
C LYS A 164 91.15 -93.74 -10.09
N ILE A 165 90.12 -92.95 -10.37
CA ILE A 165 88.98 -93.35 -11.21
C ILE A 165 89.03 -92.68 -12.59
N ALA A 166 90.04 -91.86 -12.87
CA ALA A 166 90.16 -91.13 -14.12
C ALA A 166 90.20 -92.11 -15.31
N GLY A 167 89.35 -91.88 -16.30
CA GLY A 167 89.19 -92.75 -17.47
C GLY A 167 88.43 -94.06 -17.21
N THR A 168 87.86 -94.26 -16.02
CA THR A 168 87.02 -95.43 -15.69
C THR A 168 85.53 -95.04 -15.64
N PRO A 169 84.60 -96.00 -15.72
CA PRO A 169 83.18 -95.67 -15.60
C PRO A 169 82.82 -94.98 -14.29
N ALA A 170 83.52 -95.26 -13.18
CA ALA A 170 83.31 -94.56 -11.92
C ALA A 170 83.52 -93.02 -12.02
N GLU A 171 84.39 -92.52 -12.92
CA GLU A 171 84.51 -91.06 -13.14
C GLU A 171 83.20 -90.45 -13.68
N THR A 172 82.45 -91.19 -14.49
CA THR A 172 81.15 -90.75 -15.03
C THR A 172 80.12 -90.58 -13.91
N ALA A 173 79.96 -91.60 -13.05
CA ALA A 173 79.08 -91.50 -11.88
C ALA A 173 79.51 -90.33 -10.98
N TYR A 174 80.82 -90.17 -10.74
CA TYR A 174 81.36 -89.09 -9.92
C TYR A 174 80.94 -87.70 -10.43
N LYS A 175 81.03 -87.46 -11.74
CA LYS A 175 80.61 -86.18 -12.36
C LYS A 175 79.10 -85.98 -12.28
N ASN A 176 78.30 -87.02 -12.53
CA ASN A 176 76.83 -86.92 -12.54
C ASN A 176 76.26 -86.64 -11.15
N ILE A 177 76.80 -87.26 -10.10
CA ILE A 177 76.40 -86.99 -8.71
C ILE A 177 76.57 -85.51 -8.39
N LEU A 178 77.75 -84.94 -8.66
CA LEU A 178 78.04 -83.53 -8.38
C LEU A 178 77.15 -82.57 -9.20
N ALA A 179 76.81 -82.91 -10.44
CA ALA A 179 75.91 -82.10 -11.28
C ALA A 179 74.49 -82.02 -10.69
N ASN A 180 73.96 -83.14 -10.20
CA ASN A 180 72.63 -83.18 -9.59
C ASN A 180 72.56 -82.35 -8.29
N ILE A 181 73.62 -82.43 -7.47
CA ILE A 181 73.74 -81.60 -6.25
C ILE A 181 73.68 -80.10 -6.60
N ARG A 182 74.39 -79.69 -7.66
CA ARG A 182 74.41 -78.28 -8.10
C ARG A 182 73.04 -77.77 -8.52
N LYS A 183 72.26 -78.59 -9.24
CA LYS A 183 70.91 -78.22 -9.71
C LYS A 183 69.97 -77.96 -8.53
N TYR A 184 70.01 -78.81 -7.52
CA TYR A 184 69.16 -78.70 -6.33
C TYR A 184 69.37 -77.38 -5.57
N ILE A 185 70.64 -76.99 -5.35
CA ILE A 185 70.97 -75.77 -4.58
C ILE A 185 70.52 -74.48 -5.31
N SER A 186 70.29 -74.54 -6.62
CA SER A 186 69.99 -73.35 -7.44
C SER A 186 68.50 -73.00 -7.63
N ASP A 187 67.55 -73.86 -7.23
CA ASP A 187 66.11 -73.67 -7.52
C ASP A 187 65.36 -73.00 -6.33
N PRO A 188 64.74 -71.81 -6.52
CA PRO A 188 64.05 -71.06 -5.46
C PRO A 188 62.91 -71.82 -4.77
N GLN A 189 62.30 -72.79 -5.45
CA GLN A 189 61.22 -73.60 -4.89
C GLN A 189 61.69 -74.54 -3.75
N TYR A 190 62.99 -74.78 -3.66
CA TYR A 190 63.62 -75.62 -2.63
C TYR A 190 64.31 -74.80 -1.52
N SER A 191 64.25 -73.46 -1.60
CA SER A 191 64.84 -72.56 -0.61
C SER A 191 64.28 -72.83 0.79
N GLY A 192 65.15 -73.22 1.72
CA GLY A 192 64.79 -73.52 3.12
C GLY A 192 64.48 -75.00 3.41
N ASN A 193 64.63 -75.90 2.44
CA ASN A 193 64.30 -77.33 2.59
C ASN A 193 65.50 -78.26 2.90
N THR A 194 66.72 -77.73 3.09
CA THR A 194 67.95 -78.52 3.32
C THR A 194 67.99 -79.23 4.69
N GLN A 195 67.17 -78.79 5.65
CA GLN A 195 67.17 -79.30 7.03
C GLN A 195 66.59 -80.73 7.17
N ASN A 196 65.85 -81.23 6.17
CA ASN A 196 65.10 -82.48 6.25
C ASN A 196 65.74 -83.67 5.49
N LEU A 197 67.02 -83.60 5.11
CA LEU A 197 67.65 -84.50 4.10
C LEU A 197 68.48 -85.69 4.66
N TYR A 198 68.44 -86.02 5.96
CA TYR A 198 69.52 -86.81 6.59
C TYR A 198 69.11 -88.19 7.17
N GLY A 199 69.84 -89.26 6.78
CA GLY A 199 69.80 -90.61 7.37
C GLY A 199 71.19 -91.10 7.83
N PHE A 200 71.45 -91.11 9.14
CA PHE A 200 72.79 -91.36 9.71
C PHE A 200 72.80 -92.46 10.79
N VAL A 201 73.85 -93.28 10.83
CA VAL A 201 74.02 -94.32 11.88
C VAL A 201 75.49 -94.45 12.34
N GLN A 202 75.74 -94.44 13.65
CA GLN A 202 77.04 -94.77 14.26
C GLN A 202 77.09 -96.27 14.59
N LEU A 203 78.18 -96.96 14.23
CA LEU A 203 78.36 -98.40 14.41
C LEU A 203 79.43 -98.72 15.46
N THR A 204 79.11 -99.58 16.44
CA THR A 204 80.03 -100.05 17.50
C THR A 204 80.21 -101.57 17.47
N SER A 205 81.45 -102.06 17.66
CA SER A 205 81.77 -103.50 17.70
C SER A 205 81.34 -104.20 19.00
N GLY A 206 80.85 -105.45 18.92
CA GLY A 206 80.25 -106.17 20.06
C GLY A 206 81.13 -107.07 20.95
N SER A 207 82.47 -106.98 20.97
CA SER A 207 83.32 -107.83 21.85
C SER A 207 84.41 -107.06 22.63
N THR A 208 84.72 -107.54 23.83
CA THR A 208 85.43 -106.82 24.92
C THR A 208 86.96 -106.73 24.82
N SER A 209 87.57 -106.99 23.66
CA SER A 209 89.05 -107.02 23.57
C SER A 209 89.71 -105.99 22.64
N LYS A 210 88.98 -105.27 21.77
CA LYS A 210 89.38 -103.99 21.12
C LYS A 210 88.12 -103.30 20.57
N GLU A 211 87.77 -102.11 21.05
CA GLU A 211 86.62 -101.34 20.54
C GLU A 211 86.97 -100.61 19.23
N GLN A 212 86.10 -100.73 18.22
CA GLN A 212 86.16 -99.93 17.00
C GLN A 212 84.79 -99.28 16.76
N GLU A 213 84.79 -97.95 16.57
CA GLU A 213 83.65 -97.15 16.10
C GLU A 213 83.82 -96.79 14.63
N ILE A 214 82.74 -96.85 13.87
CA ILE A 214 82.70 -96.37 12.48
C ILE A 214 81.35 -95.71 12.22
N ILE A 215 81.33 -94.55 11.56
CA ILE A 215 80.08 -93.91 11.14
C ILE A 215 79.74 -94.24 9.68
N CYS A 216 78.46 -94.52 9.45
CA CYS A 216 77.90 -94.90 8.15
C CYS A 216 76.74 -93.98 7.72
N PHE A 217 76.52 -93.90 6.40
CA PHE A 217 75.49 -93.05 5.77
C PHE A 217 74.60 -93.77 4.74
N TYR A 218 73.32 -93.37 4.63
CA TYR A 218 72.39 -93.71 3.54
C TYR A 218 71.50 -92.48 3.15
N GLY A 219 71.12 -92.29 1.87
CA GLY A 219 70.48 -91.04 1.37
C GLY A 219 68.96 -91.05 1.14
N GLU A 220 68.28 -89.87 1.24
CA GLU A 220 66.83 -89.61 1.01
C GLU A 220 66.57 -88.34 0.11
N THR A 221 65.37 -88.19 -0.51
CA THR A 221 65.01 -87.13 -1.50
C THR A 221 63.99 -86.03 -1.02
N PRO A 222 64.05 -84.74 -1.48
CA PRO A 222 63.23 -83.57 -0.99
C PRO A 222 61.84 -83.23 -1.66
N LYS A 223 60.94 -82.39 -1.04
CA LYS A 223 59.52 -81.99 -1.45
C LYS A 223 59.15 -80.44 -1.57
N LEU A 224 58.05 -80.00 -2.24
CA LEU A 224 57.64 -78.57 -2.63
C LEU A 224 56.39 -77.91 -1.91
N LEU A 225 56.16 -76.56 -2.01
CA LEU A 225 55.04 -75.73 -1.38
C LEU A 225 54.13 -74.89 -2.37
N GLU A 226 52.81 -74.69 -2.09
CA GLU A 226 51.76 -74.06 -2.98
C GLU A 226 51.09 -72.73 -2.47
N LYS A 227 50.49 -71.87 -3.35
CA LYS A 227 50.00 -70.47 -3.09
C LYS A 227 48.66 -70.05 -3.78
N GLY A 228 47.99 -68.97 -3.29
CA GLY A 228 46.75 -68.34 -3.83
C GLY A 228 46.56 -66.85 -3.43
N TYR A 229 45.40 -66.20 -3.71
CA TYR A 229 45.15 -64.76 -3.38
C TYR A 229 43.69 -64.42 -2.99
N ILE A 230 43.48 -63.24 -2.41
CA ILE A 230 42.17 -62.70 -1.98
C ILE A 230 41.87 -61.41 -2.76
N GLU A 231 40.65 -61.23 -3.24
CA GLU A 231 40.18 -59.99 -3.84
C GLU A 231 38.96 -59.41 -3.09
N VAL A 232 38.80 -58.09 -3.15
CA VAL A 232 37.73 -57.34 -2.50
C VAL A 232 37.04 -56.45 -3.52
N TYR A 233 35.71 -56.50 -3.51
CA TYR A 233 34.83 -55.52 -4.15
C TYR A 233 34.13 -54.69 -3.07
N LYS A 234 34.34 -53.38 -3.10
CA LYS A 234 33.82 -52.41 -2.14
C LYS A 234 32.71 -51.57 -2.77
N LYS A 235 31.55 -51.57 -2.11
CA LYS A 235 30.41 -50.73 -2.48
C LYS A 235 29.76 -50.06 -1.26
N ASP A 236 28.86 -49.11 -1.50
CA ASP A 236 27.92 -48.60 -0.50
C ASP A 236 26.61 -49.40 -0.47
N THR A 237 25.69 -49.00 0.42
CA THR A 237 24.34 -49.57 0.56
C THR A 237 23.46 -49.37 -0.68
N ASP A 238 23.72 -48.33 -1.47
CA ASP A 238 22.99 -48.01 -2.70
C ASP A 238 23.57 -48.78 -3.92
N GLY A 239 24.71 -49.46 -3.74
CA GLY A 239 25.38 -50.26 -4.76
C GLY A 239 26.50 -49.55 -5.51
N ASN A 240 26.81 -48.29 -5.18
CA ASN A 240 27.88 -47.52 -5.81
C ASN A 240 29.24 -48.05 -5.34
N LEU A 241 30.20 -48.09 -6.27
CA LEU A 241 31.57 -48.54 -5.99
C LEU A 241 32.33 -47.50 -5.16
N LEU A 242 33.09 -47.94 -4.15
CA LEU A 242 33.79 -47.03 -3.23
C LEU A 242 35.32 -47.17 -3.29
N ASP A 243 35.98 -46.03 -3.41
CA ASP A 243 37.44 -45.92 -3.49
C ASP A 243 38.07 -45.57 -2.13
N GLY A 244 39.32 -45.97 -1.95
CA GLY A 244 40.10 -45.64 -0.76
C GLY A 244 39.90 -46.55 0.45
N ALA A 245 39.11 -47.63 0.33
CA ALA A 245 38.99 -48.63 1.39
C ALA A 245 40.26 -49.48 1.48
N GLU A 246 40.71 -49.82 2.68
CA GLU A 246 41.86 -50.68 2.92
C GLU A 246 41.53 -51.83 3.88
N PHE A 247 42.12 -52.99 3.63
CA PHE A 247 41.91 -54.19 4.42
C PHE A 247 43.24 -54.80 4.86
N SER A 248 43.27 -55.38 6.06
CA SER A 248 44.41 -56.11 6.59
C SER A 248 44.08 -57.60 6.72
N VAL A 249 45.02 -58.45 6.30
CA VAL A 249 44.90 -59.92 6.30
C VAL A 249 45.79 -60.50 7.39
N TYR A 250 45.22 -61.36 8.24
CA TYR A 250 45.90 -62.03 9.34
C TYR A 250 45.77 -63.55 9.19
N ASN A 251 46.79 -64.33 9.56
CA ASN A 251 46.71 -65.80 9.54
C ASN A 251 46.02 -66.35 10.81
N SER A 252 45.89 -67.68 10.91
CA SER A 252 45.26 -68.35 12.06
C SER A 252 45.98 -68.17 13.40
N SER A 253 47.27 -67.82 13.41
CA SER A 253 48.01 -67.46 14.64
C SER A 253 47.86 -65.98 15.01
N GLY A 254 47.10 -65.20 14.23
CA GLY A 254 46.87 -63.77 14.44
C GLY A 254 47.99 -62.87 13.90
N ALA A 255 48.99 -63.44 13.21
CA ALA A 255 50.06 -62.65 12.62
C ALA A 255 49.58 -61.94 11.34
N TYR A 256 50.00 -60.69 11.17
CA TYR A 256 49.77 -59.93 9.94
C TYR A 256 50.48 -60.58 8.75
N VAL A 257 49.76 -60.69 7.63
CA VAL A 257 50.25 -61.34 6.41
C VAL A 257 50.44 -60.31 5.30
N THR A 258 49.38 -59.56 4.98
CA THR A 258 49.41 -58.59 3.88
C THR A 258 48.24 -57.59 3.98
N LYS A 259 48.26 -56.58 3.12
CA LYS A 259 47.22 -55.57 2.97
C LYS A 259 46.53 -55.73 1.61
N ILE A 260 45.24 -55.38 1.55
CA ILE A 260 44.45 -55.28 0.31
C ILE A 260 43.96 -53.83 0.20
N GLY A 261 44.24 -53.19 -0.93
CA GLY A 261 43.83 -51.82 -1.21
C GLY A 261 44.98 -50.78 -1.12
N PRO A 262 44.68 -49.48 -1.32
CA PRO A 262 43.34 -48.88 -1.40
C PRO A 262 42.52 -49.39 -2.58
N THR A 263 41.20 -49.50 -2.41
CA THR A 263 40.30 -49.82 -3.52
C THR A 263 40.30 -48.71 -4.56
N VAL A 264 40.26 -49.11 -5.84
CA VAL A 264 40.12 -48.22 -6.99
C VAL A 264 39.00 -48.77 -7.87
N ASN A 265 38.06 -47.90 -8.24
CA ASN A 265 36.76 -48.30 -8.80
C ASN A 265 36.10 -49.44 -8.00
N GLY A 266 36.14 -49.34 -6.67
CA GLY A 266 35.60 -50.37 -5.77
C GLY A 266 36.32 -51.72 -5.80
N TYR A 267 37.52 -51.85 -6.35
CA TYR A 267 38.24 -53.13 -6.42
C TYR A 267 39.66 -53.06 -5.82
N ALA A 268 40.08 -54.14 -5.15
CA ALA A 268 41.48 -54.37 -4.77
C ALA A 268 41.79 -55.87 -4.61
N ARG A 269 43.07 -56.26 -4.70
CA ARG A 269 43.52 -57.65 -4.45
C ARG A 269 44.81 -57.72 -3.63
N SER A 270 45.00 -58.83 -2.93
CA SER A 270 46.23 -59.15 -2.19
C SER A 270 47.36 -59.58 -3.13
N ALA A 271 48.60 -59.59 -2.62
CA ALA A 271 49.67 -60.41 -3.19
C ALA A 271 49.35 -61.92 -3.03
N GLU A 272 50.08 -62.78 -3.74
CA GLU A 272 49.98 -64.23 -3.53
C GLU A 272 50.50 -64.62 -2.13
N ILE A 273 49.69 -65.39 -1.41
CA ILE A 273 49.96 -65.89 -0.06
C ILE A 273 49.83 -67.42 -0.06
N THR A 274 50.52 -68.09 0.86
CA THR A 274 50.47 -69.56 0.96
C THR A 274 49.06 -70.06 1.25
N PHE A 275 48.78 -71.32 0.94
CA PHE A 275 47.52 -71.93 1.39
C PHE A 275 47.38 -71.92 2.92
N GLY A 276 46.16 -71.70 3.38
CA GLY A 276 45.86 -71.46 4.80
C GLY A 276 44.55 -70.73 5.00
N THR A 277 44.17 -70.57 6.28
CA THR A 277 42.99 -69.81 6.69
C THR A 277 43.40 -68.46 7.25
N TYR A 278 42.68 -67.42 6.83
CA TYR A 278 42.96 -66.02 7.06
C TYR A 278 41.74 -65.27 7.59
N LYS A 279 41.98 -64.23 8.38
CA LYS A 279 41.00 -63.23 8.79
C LYS A 279 41.30 -61.91 8.07
N VAL A 280 40.33 -61.38 7.34
CA VAL A 280 40.43 -60.09 6.62
C VAL A 280 39.57 -59.05 7.35
N VAL A 281 40.12 -57.88 7.61
CA VAL A 281 39.45 -56.79 8.36
C VAL A 281 39.56 -55.50 7.55
N GLU A 282 38.46 -54.76 7.36
CA GLU A 282 38.51 -53.40 6.79
C GLU A 282 39.09 -52.45 7.85
N THR A 283 40.27 -51.91 7.59
CA THR A 283 41.03 -51.10 8.54
C THR A 283 41.02 -49.60 8.22
N LYS A 284 40.61 -49.23 7.00
CA LYS A 284 40.36 -47.84 6.61
C LYS A 284 39.11 -47.76 5.75
N PHE A 285 38.13 -46.97 6.19
CA PHE A 285 36.90 -46.73 5.43
C PHE A 285 37.11 -45.61 4.39
N PRO A 286 36.40 -45.65 3.26
CA PRO A 286 36.26 -44.52 2.34
C PRO A 286 35.77 -43.25 3.05
N GLN A 287 36.14 -42.08 2.54
CA GLN A 287 35.76 -40.79 3.12
C GLN A 287 34.23 -40.65 3.25
N ASN A 288 33.74 -40.26 4.43
CA ASN A 288 32.31 -40.13 4.79
C ASN A 288 31.53 -41.44 4.99
N TYR A 289 32.20 -42.59 4.95
CA TYR A 289 31.58 -43.91 5.12
C TYR A 289 32.04 -44.58 6.42
N ARG A 290 31.18 -45.42 6.98
CA ARG A 290 31.52 -46.33 8.10
C ARG A 290 31.14 -47.76 7.77
N LYS A 291 31.62 -48.72 8.57
CA LYS A 291 31.19 -50.12 8.47
C LYS A 291 29.66 -50.22 8.49
N TYR A 292 29.10 -51.09 7.64
CA TYR A 292 27.67 -51.35 7.63
C TYR A 292 27.30 -52.50 8.57
N ASP A 293 27.72 -53.74 8.26
CA ASP A 293 27.18 -54.94 8.92
C ASP A 293 28.24 -55.98 9.35
N LYS A 294 29.50 -55.85 8.92
CA LYS A 294 30.52 -56.89 9.13
C LYS A 294 31.86 -56.34 9.60
N ASP A 295 32.41 -56.95 10.65
CA ASP A 295 33.70 -56.58 11.22
C ASP A 295 34.90 -57.30 10.58
N SER A 296 34.69 -58.49 10.03
CA SER A 296 35.76 -59.27 9.36
C SER A 296 35.22 -60.42 8.50
N TRP A 297 36.07 -60.94 7.62
CA TRP A 297 35.82 -62.13 6.80
C TRP A 297 36.84 -63.22 7.12
N THR A 298 36.38 -64.45 7.29
CA THR A 298 37.25 -65.63 7.35
C THR A 298 37.38 -66.23 5.96
N VAL A 299 38.61 -66.41 5.48
CA VAL A 299 38.96 -66.83 4.12
C VAL A 299 39.88 -68.03 4.18
N THR A 300 39.61 -69.10 3.41
CA THR A 300 40.50 -70.27 3.33
C THR A 300 40.98 -70.45 1.89
N LEU A 301 42.30 -70.51 1.69
CA LEU A 301 42.94 -70.79 0.41
C LEU A 301 43.56 -72.20 0.45
N ASN A 302 43.28 -73.01 -0.57
CA ASN A 302 43.80 -74.37 -0.75
C ASN A 302 43.80 -74.75 -2.25
N SER A 303 44.22 -75.96 -2.58
CA SER A 303 44.29 -76.44 -3.97
C SER A 303 42.95 -76.42 -4.71
N GLY A 304 41.81 -76.50 -3.99
CA GLY A 304 40.47 -76.35 -4.56
C GLY A 304 39.94 -74.91 -4.61
N SER A 305 40.60 -73.96 -3.93
CA SER A 305 40.20 -72.56 -3.85
C SER A 305 41.44 -71.67 -3.74
N THR A 306 42.09 -71.46 -4.89
CA THR A 306 43.30 -70.63 -5.00
C THR A 306 42.99 -69.14 -5.03
N LYS A 307 41.70 -68.77 -5.09
CA LYS A 307 41.16 -67.41 -5.12
C LYS A 307 39.93 -67.32 -4.21
N PHE A 308 39.82 -66.24 -3.43
CA PHE A 308 38.62 -65.92 -2.66
C PHE A 308 38.17 -64.47 -2.87
N THR A 309 36.86 -64.26 -3.03
CA THR A 309 36.26 -62.93 -3.29
C THR A 309 35.46 -62.44 -2.08
N ILE A 310 35.76 -61.24 -1.61
CA ILE A 310 35.03 -60.52 -0.56
C ILE A 310 34.19 -59.41 -1.21
N ASN A 311 32.91 -59.32 -0.83
CA ASN A 311 32.05 -58.18 -1.15
C ASN A 311 31.82 -57.39 0.14
N ALA A 312 32.38 -56.18 0.25
CA ALA A 312 32.36 -55.36 1.44
C ALA A 312 31.46 -54.11 1.26
N VAL A 313 30.54 -53.88 2.18
CA VAL A 313 29.52 -52.82 2.11
C VAL A 313 29.71 -51.83 3.25
N ASN A 314 29.65 -50.53 2.93
CA ASN A 314 29.67 -49.45 3.92
C ASN A 314 28.42 -48.60 3.78
N GLU A 315 28.00 -47.99 4.87
CA GLU A 315 26.95 -46.97 4.85
C GLU A 315 27.55 -45.58 4.93
N ILE A 316 26.91 -44.65 4.22
CA ILE A 316 27.25 -43.23 4.32
C ILE A 316 26.85 -42.72 5.70
N VAL A 317 27.72 -41.94 6.33
CA VAL A 317 27.42 -41.33 7.62
C VAL A 317 26.76 -39.97 7.37
N PRO A 318 25.46 -39.82 7.65
CA PRO A 318 24.75 -38.58 7.37
C PRO A 318 25.21 -37.44 8.29
N GLY A 319 24.98 -36.21 7.86
CA GLY A 319 25.01 -35.02 8.71
C GLY A 319 23.62 -34.40 8.86
N ALA A 320 23.58 -33.18 9.38
CA ALA A 320 22.35 -32.40 9.51
C ALA A 320 22.57 -30.93 9.15
N CYS A 321 21.48 -30.22 8.86
CA CYS A 321 21.47 -28.76 8.72
C CYS A 321 20.43 -28.19 9.69
N ARG A 322 20.86 -27.28 10.55
CA ARG A 322 20.01 -26.51 11.46
C ARG A 322 19.84 -25.09 10.94
N ILE A 323 18.60 -24.65 10.82
CA ILE A 323 18.24 -23.27 10.47
C ILE A 323 17.83 -22.55 11.74
N ILE A 324 18.27 -21.30 11.91
CA ILE A 324 17.84 -20.40 12.98
C ILE A 324 17.24 -19.15 12.35
N LYS A 325 16.00 -18.84 12.67
CA LYS A 325 15.23 -17.72 12.12
C LYS A 325 15.11 -16.58 13.13
N ALA A 326 15.39 -15.37 12.67
CA ALA A 326 15.09 -14.11 13.32
C ALA A 326 14.12 -13.27 12.46
N SER A 327 13.42 -12.31 13.06
CA SER A 327 12.53 -11.40 12.33
C SER A 327 12.39 -10.08 13.08
N GLU A 328 12.31 -8.96 12.37
CA GLU A 328 12.11 -7.61 12.94
C GLU A 328 10.81 -7.52 13.77
N ASP A 329 9.73 -8.20 13.32
CA ASP A 329 8.44 -8.26 14.00
C ASP A 329 8.33 -9.42 15.02
N GLY A 330 9.42 -10.16 15.25
CA GLY A 330 9.44 -11.31 16.15
C GLY A 330 8.75 -12.57 15.61
N VAL A 331 8.22 -12.57 14.37
CA VAL A 331 7.62 -13.77 13.75
C VAL A 331 8.72 -14.73 13.31
N ILE A 332 9.03 -15.68 14.20
CA ILE A 332 10.09 -16.67 13.99
C ILE A 332 9.55 -18.09 13.84
N ALA A 333 8.31 -18.37 14.26
CA ALA A 333 7.67 -19.67 14.17
C ALA A 333 6.78 -19.80 12.92
N GLY A 334 6.65 -21.01 12.38
CA GLY A 334 5.80 -21.30 11.22
C GLY A 334 6.35 -20.83 9.86
N VAL A 335 7.57 -20.28 9.83
CA VAL A 335 8.22 -19.78 8.61
C VAL A 335 8.76 -20.92 7.79
N SER A 336 8.44 -20.96 6.49
CA SER A 336 8.71 -22.08 5.60
C SER A 336 10.08 -21.96 4.93
N PHE A 337 10.86 -23.05 4.96
CA PHE A 337 12.17 -23.16 4.34
C PHE A 337 12.24 -24.43 3.49
N ARG A 338 12.86 -24.32 2.32
CA ARG A 338 13.16 -25.44 1.43
C ARG A 338 14.66 -25.67 1.36
N ILE A 339 15.09 -26.92 1.54
CA ILE A 339 16.48 -27.35 1.35
C ILE A 339 16.58 -28.27 0.13
N THR A 340 17.52 -27.97 -0.77
CA THR A 340 17.73 -28.73 -2.01
C THR A 340 19.20 -29.06 -2.21
N GLY A 341 19.51 -30.26 -2.70
CA GLY A 341 20.89 -30.69 -2.99
C GLY A 341 21.13 -32.17 -2.69
N ASN A 342 22.11 -32.78 -3.36
CA ASN A 342 22.51 -34.19 -3.17
C ASN A 342 21.34 -35.21 -3.17
N GLY A 343 20.31 -34.96 -3.98
CA GLY A 343 19.11 -35.81 -4.08
C GLY A 343 18.03 -35.55 -3.03
N THR A 344 18.21 -34.57 -2.13
CA THR A 344 17.20 -34.09 -1.18
C THR A 344 16.49 -32.87 -1.75
N ASP A 345 15.17 -32.82 -1.55
CA ASP A 345 14.30 -31.66 -1.80
C ASP A 345 13.18 -31.69 -0.75
N GLU A 346 13.41 -31.00 0.36
CA GLU A 346 12.53 -31.04 1.52
C GLU A 346 12.11 -29.63 1.92
N THR A 347 10.89 -29.49 2.44
CA THR A 347 10.37 -28.24 2.99
C THR A 347 9.92 -28.46 4.42
N ALA A 348 10.28 -27.54 5.31
CA ALA A 348 9.87 -27.59 6.71
C ALA A 348 9.58 -26.17 7.22
N LYS A 349 8.84 -26.08 8.33
CA LYS A 349 8.52 -24.82 9.00
C LYS A 349 9.25 -24.71 10.32
N THR A 350 9.65 -23.49 10.69
CA THR A 350 10.29 -23.22 11.99
C THR A 350 9.34 -23.50 13.15
N ASN A 351 9.88 -23.98 14.27
CA ASN A 351 9.14 -24.17 15.51
C ASN A 351 9.01 -22.87 16.32
N GLU A 352 8.45 -22.93 17.54
CA GLU A 352 8.29 -21.78 18.44
C GLU A 352 9.60 -21.06 18.81
N ASN A 353 10.75 -21.77 18.75
CA ASN A 353 12.07 -21.21 18.99
C ASN A 353 12.73 -20.65 17.72
N GLY A 354 12.04 -20.66 16.58
CA GLY A 354 12.58 -20.21 15.30
C GLY A 354 13.55 -21.20 14.65
N GLU A 355 13.52 -22.47 15.01
CA GLU A 355 14.49 -23.46 14.53
C GLU A 355 13.87 -24.53 13.61
N ILE A 356 14.68 -25.03 12.67
CA ILE A 356 14.43 -26.24 11.85
C ILE A 356 15.67 -27.11 11.89
N ILE A 357 15.52 -28.43 11.94
CA ILE A 357 16.62 -29.38 11.75
C ILE A 357 16.26 -30.35 10.62
N PHE A 358 17.00 -30.28 9.53
CA PHE A 358 17.00 -31.29 8.48
C PHE A 358 18.06 -32.35 8.80
N SER A 359 17.62 -33.52 9.25
CA SER A 359 18.48 -34.64 9.64
C SER A 359 18.71 -35.63 8.48
N SER A 360 19.68 -36.54 8.65
CA SER A 360 19.92 -37.64 7.71
C SER A 360 20.35 -37.19 6.30
N LEU A 361 20.96 -36.00 6.20
CA LEU A 361 21.43 -35.43 4.94
C LEU A 361 22.74 -36.11 4.50
N LYS A 362 22.82 -36.51 3.23
CA LYS A 362 24.07 -37.01 2.64
C LYS A 362 25.13 -35.90 2.67
N PRO A 363 26.39 -36.17 3.08
CA PRO A 363 27.44 -35.16 3.04
C PRO A 363 27.60 -34.54 1.66
N GLY A 364 27.65 -33.21 1.59
CA GLY A 364 27.67 -32.46 0.34
C GLY A 364 27.13 -31.05 0.48
N ARG A 365 27.03 -30.34 -0.65
CA ARG A 365 26.54 -28.96 -0.70
C ARG A 365 25.03 -28.93 -0.91
N TYR A 366 24.35 -28.11 -0.12
CA TYR A 366 22.91 -27.86 -0.17
C TYR A 366 22.64 -26.37 -0.35
N THR A 367 21.45 -26.04 -0.85
CA THR A 367 20.92 -24.69 -0.94
C THR A 367 19.66 -24.61 -0.09
N VAL A 368 19.65 -23.66 0.85
CA VAL A 368 18.52 -23.35 1.72
C VAL A 368 17.86 -22.06 1.22
N THR A 369 16.56 -22.10 1.00
CA THR A 369 15.75 -20.98 0.53
C THR A 369 14.57 -20.77 1.46
N GLU A 370 14.35 -19.52 1.88
CA GLU A 370 13.14 -19.12 2.60
C GLU A 370 11.99 -18.87 1.62
N ASP A 371 10.81 -19.41 1.90
CA ASP A 371 9.59 -19.00 1.23
C ASP A 371 9.08 -17.71 1.90
N THR A 372 9.60 -16.58 1.42
CA THR A 372 9.45 -15.29 2.09
C THR A 372 8.06 -14.69 1.81
N GLU A 373 7.30 -14.39 2.87
CA GLU A 373 6.05 -13.63 2.75
C GLU A 373 6.28 -12.23 2.18
N ASP A 374 5.33 -11.71 1.39
CA ASP A 374 5.49 -10.45 0.66
C ASP A 374 5.76 -9.23 1.56
N LYS A 375 5.35 -9.27 2.83
CA LYS A 375 5.60 -8.20 3.82
C LYS A 375 7.08 -8.01 4.20
N TYR A 376 7.92 -9.00 3.92
CA TYR A 376 9.35 -8.96 4.21
C TYR A 376 10.19 -8.67 2.96
N ILE A 377 11.37 -8.09 3.16
CA ILE A 377 12.38 -7.98 2.11
C ILE A 377 12.84 -9.40 1.72
N PRO A 378 12.74 -9.81 0.44
CA PRO A 378 13.16 -11.13 -0.01
C PRO A 378 14.59 -11.45 0.41
N GLN A 379 14.81 -12.64 0.96
CA GLN A 379 16.12 -13.12 1.37
C GLN A 379 16.77 -13.95 0.27
N GLU A 380 18.06 -13.75 0.04
CA GLU A 380 18.86 -14.59 -0.87
C GLU A 380 19.01 -16.03 -0.31
N SER A 381 18.98 -17.01 -1.21
CA SER A 381 19.25 -18.41 -0.86
C SER A 381 20.68 -18.58 -0.33
N LYS A 382 20.85 -19.42 0.69
CA LYS A 382 22.15 -19.66 1.33
C LYS A 382 22.67 -21.05 0.99
N ALA A 383 23.91 -21.13 0.52
CA ALA A 383 24.60 -22.39 0.34
C ALA A 383 25.18 -22.88 1.67
N VAL A 384 25.00 -24.16 1.98
CA VAL A 384 25.52 -24.81 3.18
C VAL A 384 26.20 -26.12 2.82
N THR A 385 27.33 -26.42 3.44
CA THR A 385 28.02 -27.70 3.27
C THR A 385 27.74 -28.55 4.50
N VAL A 386 27.06 -29.67 4.29
CA VAL A 386 26.84 -30.68 5.33
C VAL A 386 28.02 -31.64 5.28
N VAL A 387 28.70 -31.80 6.41
CA VAL A 387 29.76 -32.80 6.58
C VAL A 387 29.26 -33.93 7.47
N THR A 388 29.95 -35.05 7.40
CA THR A 388 29.54 -36.28 8.06
C THR A 388 29.50 -36.14 9.58
N GLY A 389 28.39 -36.56 10.22
CA GLY A 389 28.23 -36.56 11.67
C GLY A 389 28.07 -35.18 12.35
N GLU A 390 28.16 -34.09 11.60
CA GLU A 390 28.02 -32.72 12.12
C GLU A 390 26.68 -32.07 11.72
N THR A 391 26.30 -31.03 12.46
CA THR A 391 25.15 -30.18 12.15
C THR A 391 25.66 -28.82 11.66
N ALA A 392 25.54 -28.56 10.36
CA ALA A 392 25.79 -27.24 9.82
C ALA A 392 24.70 -26.25 10.27
N VAL A 393 25.05 -25.01 10.58
CA VAL A 393 24.10 -23.99 11.04
C VAL A 393 24.00 -22.85 10.03
N VAL A 394 22.77 -22.48 9.66
CA VAL A 394 22.48 -21.31 8.82
C VAL A 394 21.47 -20.43 9.51
N THR A 395 21.68 -19.11 9.47
CA THR A 395 20.76 -18.13 10.04
C THR A 395 20.01 -17.38 8.94
N PHE A 396 18.75 -17.02 9.17
CA PHE A 396 17.96 -16.11 8.34
C PHE A 396 17.33 -15.03 9.20
N SER A 397 17.21 -13.80 8.68
CA SER A 397 16.64 -12.68 9.42
C SER A 397 15.75 -11.85 8.50
N ASN A 398 14.47 -11.77 8.81
CA ASN A 398 13.54 -10.99 8.01
C ASN A 398 13.47 -9.55 8.49
N VAL A 399 13.46 -8.65 7.51
CA VAL A 399 13.28 -7.22 7.69
C VAL A 399 11.98 -6.84 6.98
N LEU A 400 11.15 -6.01 7.61
CA LEU A 400 9.88 -5.57 7.05
C LEU A 400 10.12 -4.60 5.88
N LYS A 401 9.31 -4.73 4.83
CA LYS A 401 9.29 -3.75 3.74
C LYS A 401 8.76 -2.41 4.27
N LYS A 402 9.49 -1.34 3.98
CA LYS A 402 9.14 0.05 4.31
C LYS A 402 9.17 0.93 3.06
N GLY A 403 8.38 1.99 3.09
CA GLY A 403 8.28 3.03 2.07
C GLY A 403 8.23 4.41 2.70
N SER A 404 7.82 5.41 1.92
CA SER A 404 7.63 6.77 2.43
C SER A 404 6.45 7.45 1.76
N LEU A 405 5.85 8.39 2.48
CA LEU A 405 4.78 9.24 1.97
C LEU A 405 5.23 10.68 2.05
N LYS A 406 5.10 11.41 0.94
CA LYS A 406 5.29 12.85 0.88
C LYS A 406 3.95 13.52 0.67
N VAL A 407 3.58 14.38 1.60
CA VAL A 407 2.41 15.24 1.50
C VAL A 407 2.84 16.56 0.88
N ILE A 408 2.16 16.94 -0.20
CA ILE A 408 2.33 18.22 -0.89
C ILE A 408 1.16 19.12 -0.49
N LYS A 409 1.44 20.11 0.35
CA LYS A 409 0.45 21.00 0.92
C LYS A 409 0.38 22.31 0.15
N THR A 410 -0.83 22.67 -0.27
CA THR A 410 -1.16 23.97 -0.84
C THR A 410 -2.28 24.66 -0.05
N ALA A 411 -2.42 25.97 -0.24
CA ALA A 411 -3.54 26.73 0.27
C ALA A 411 -3.86 27.88 -0.69
N GLU A 412 -5.13 28.33 -0.68
CA GLU A 412 -5.63 29.41 -1.54
C GLU A 412 -4.81 30.71 -1.43
N ASP A 413 -4.26 31.01 -0.26
CA ASP A 413 -3.44 32.20 0.01
C ASP A 413 -1.93 31.95 -0.02
N GLY A 414 -1.51 30.76 -0.43
CA GLY A 414 -0.10 30.37 -0.53
C GLY A 414 0.58 29.95 0.78
N PHE A 415 -0.11 30.02 1.93
CA PHE A 415 0.46 29.57 3.20
C PHE A 415 0.50 28.03 3.27
N LYS A 416 1.71 27.49 3.36
CA LYS A 416 1.95 26.04 3.21
C LYS A 416 2.92 25.44 4.25
N GLU A 417 3.53 26.26 5.10
CA GLU A 417 4.45 25.82 6.14
C GLU A 417 3.72 25.50 7.46
N ASN A 418 4.30 24.64 8.29
CA ASN A 418 3.85 24.32 9.65
C ASN A 418 2.46 23.67 9.76
N PHE A 419 1.98 23.01 8.70
CA PHE A 419 0.81 22.14 8.78
C PHE A 419 1.20 20.77 9.28
N THR A 420 0.47 20.24 10.27
CA THR A 420 0.74 18.92 10.83
C THR A 420 -0.21 17.89 10.21
N PHE A 421 0.36 16.79 9.75
CA PHE A 421 -0.36 15.63 9.23
C PHE A 421 -0.17 14.46 10.16
N ARG A 422 -1.24 13.67 10.33
CA ARG A 422 -1.21 12.40 11.03
C ARG A 422 -1.52 11.28 10.03
N LEU A 423 -0.69 10.23 10.04
CA LEU A 423 -0.88 9.02 9.25
C LEU A 423 -1.19 7.86 10.21
N THR A 424 -2.38 7.28 10.10
CA THR A 424 -2.83 6.18 10.97
C THR A 424 -3.29 4.96 10.19
N GLY A 425 -3.17 3.77 10.78
CA GLY A 425 -3.79 2.55 10.25
C GLY A 425 -3.00 1.31 10.65
N THR A 426 -3.22 0.20 9.94
CA THR A 426 -2.56 -1.08 10.20
C THR A 426 -1.80 -1.53 8.96
N SER A 427 -0.51 -1.81 9.12
CA SER A 427 0.36 -2.29 8.05
C SER A 427 0.03 -3.71 7.61
N TYR A 428 0.62 -4.16 6.49
CA TYR A 428 0.50 -5.56 6.04
C TYR A 428 1.12 -6.59 7.00
N SER A 429 1.99 -6.18 7.93
CA SER A 429 2.46 -7.05 9.01
C SER A 429 1.52 -7.10 10.22
N GLY A 430 0.41 -6.36 10.20
CA GLY A 430 -0.53 -6.27 11.32
C GLY A 430 -0.10 -5.29 12.41
N LEU A 431 1.05 -4.63 12.26
CA LEU A 431 1.53 -3.62 13.20
C LEU A 431 0.84 -2.27 12.95
N PRO A 432 0.46 -1.54 14.01
CA PRO A 432 -0.16 -0.23 13.88
C PRO A 432 0.85 0.83 13.44
N VAL A 433 0.38 1.79 12.63
CA VAL A 433 1.09 3.00 12.25
C VAL A 433 0.33 4.19 12.83
N ASN A 434 1.05 5.11 13.48
CA ASN A 434 0.53 6.36 14.03
C ASN A 434 1.66 7.40 14.05
N GLU A 435 1.95 7.95 12.89
CA GLU A 435 3.08 8.84 12.66
C GLU A 435 2.59 10.27 12.41
N TYR A 436 3.49 11.24 12.61
CA TYR A 436 3.21 12.66 12.39
C TYR A 436 4.30 13.29 11.53
N ALA A 437 3.91 14.16 10.60
CA ALA A 437 4.83 14.94 9.79
C ALA A 437 4.35 16.39 9.68
N VAL A 438 5.29 17.33 9.63
CA VAL A 438 5.00 18.77 9.56
C VAL A 438 5.56 19.34 8.26
N THR A 439 4.80 20.23 7.61
CA THR A 439 5.23 20.80 6.34
C THR A 439 6.33 21.84 6.52
N ASN A 440 7.35 21.76 5.66
CA ASN A 440 8.41 22.76 5.54
C ASN A 440 7.95 23.99 4.72
N ASN A 441 8.88 24.93 4.46
CA ASN A 441 8.61 26.16 3.71
C ASN A 441 8.19 25.92 2.25
N ASP A 442 8.51 24.74 1.70
CA ASP A 442 8.09 24.33 0.36
C ASP A 442 6.68 23.73 0.34
N GLY A 443 6.10 23.47 1.51
CA GLY A 443 4.79 22.82 1.67
C GLY A 443 4.88 21.30 1.72
N GLU A 444 6.06 20.74 2.02
CA GLU A 444 6.29 19.30 1.97
C GLU A 444 6.41 18.72 3.37
N ALA A 445 5.64 17.67 3.67
CA ALA A 445 5.77 16.88 4.89
C ALA A 445 6.05 15.42 4.51
N VAL A 446 7.08 14.80 5.09
CA VAL A 446 7.50 13.44 4.72
C VAL A 446 7.38 12.50 5.90
N PHE A 447 6.70 11.37 5.69
CA PHE A 447 6.70 10.21 6.58
C PHE A 447 7.72 9.21 6.05
N GLU A 448 8.86 9.10 6.72
CA GLU A 448 9.96 8.22 6.30
C GLU A 448 9.85 6.84 6.95
N ASN A 449 10.36 5.82 6.25
CA ASN A 449 10.49 4.45 6.78
C ASN A 449 9.19 3.85 7.36
N VAL A 450 8.05 4.17 6.75
CA VAL A 450 6.74 3.65 7.16
C VAL A 450 6.55 2.23 6.61
N LEU A 451 5.97 1.33 7.41
CA LEU A 451 5.62 -0.02 6.98
C LEU A 451 4.65 0.01 5.79
N ILE A 452 4.80 -0.91 4.84
CA ILE A 452 3.91 -0.96 3.67
C ILE A 452 2.46 -1.29 4.04
N GLY A 453 1.51 -0.72 3.30
CA GLY A 453 0.08 -0.88 3.52
C GLY A 453 -0.77 0.01 2.59
N THR A 454 -2.03 -0.35 2.37
CA THR A 454 -2.97 0.33 1.45
C THR A 454 -3.97 1.25 2.13
N ASP A 455 -4.32 0.97 3.38
CA ASP A 455 -5.51 1.52 4.03
C ASP A 455 -5.15 2.49 5.15
N TYR A 456 -4.03 3.20 5.00
CA TYR A 456 -3.69 4.26 5.94
C TYR A 456 -4.60 5.46 5.72
N VAL A 457 -4.94 6.14 6.81
CA VAL A 457 -5.71 7.37 6.83
C VAL A 457 -4.74 8.52 7.09
N LEU A 458 -4.64 9.41 6.12
CA LEU A 458 -3.93 10.68 6.22
C LEU A 458 -4.95 11.78 6.57
N GLU A 459 -4.69 12.51 7.64
CA GLU A 459 -5.52 13.67 8.03
C GLU A 459 -4.65 14.87 8.40
N GLU A 460 -5.12 16.07 8.06
CA GLU A 460 -4.54 17.30 8.57
C GLU A 460 -5.10 17.57 9.96
N ILE A 461 -4.22 17.76 10.94
CA ILE A 461 -4.60 18.07 12.31
C ILE A 461 -4.20 19.50 12.66
N ASN A 462 -4.90 20.10 13.61
CA ASN A 462 -4.68 21.49 14.01
C ASN A 462 -4.79 22.49 12.84
N THR A 463 -5.64 22.20 11.85
CA THR A 463 -5.93 23.12 10.74
C THR A 463 -6.27 24.51 11.27
N PRO A 464 -5.55 25.57 10.84
CA PRO A 464 -5.83 26.94 11.27
C PRO A 464 -7.29 27.33 11.01
N ALA A 465 -7.94 28.01 11.97
CA ALA A 465 -9.37 28.31 11.94
C ALA A 465 -9.87 29.04 10.68
N ARG A 466 -8.97 29.71 9.95
CA ARG A 466 -9.21 30.38 8.67
C ARG A 466 -9.53 29.45 7.51
N TYR A 467 -9.18 28.17 7.60
CA TYR A 467 -9.45 27.17 6.58
C TYR A 467 -10.55 26.21 7.01
N VAL A 468 -11.20 25.61 6.03
CA VAL A 468 -11.99 24.39 6.25
C VAL A 468 -11.02 23.22 6.38
N VAL A 469 -11.27 22.34 7.35
CA VAL A 469 -10.50 21.10 7.54
C VAL A 469 -10.69 20.24 6.29
N PRO A 470 -9.62 19.86 5.58
CA PRO A 470 -9.71 18.95 4.44
C PRO A 470 -10.28 17.59 4.86
N GLU A 471 -10.97 16.91 3.96
CA GLU A 471 -11.35 15.52 4.19
C GLU A 471 -10.10 14.63 4.31
N SER A 472 -10.17 13.65 5.21
CA SER A 472 -9.14 12.63 5.34
C SER A 472 -8.99 11.85 4.04
N GLN A 473 -7.76 11.49 3.69
CA GLN A 473 -7.44 10.76 2.45
C GLN A 473 -6.88 9.38 2.78
N THR A 474 -7.16 8.39 1.92
CA THR A 474 -6.50 7.09 1.99
C THR A 474 -5.09 7.18 1.40
N ALA A 475 -4.10 6.60 2.08
CA ALA A 475 -2.71 6.62 1.69
C ALA A 475 -2.13 5.22 1.51
N LEU A 476 -1.48 5.02 0.37
CA LEU A 476 -0.74 3.81 0.02
C LEU A 476 0.76 4.02 0.26
N ILE A 477 1.37 3.12 1.04
CA ILE A 477 2.82 3.04 1.22
C ILE A 477 3.33 1.81 0.48
N GLU A 478 4.08 2.06 -0.60
CA GLU A 478 4.72 1.02 -1.40
C GLU A 478 6.18 0.82 -0.96
N TRP A 479 6.67 -0.39 -1.13
CA TRP A 479 8.04 -0.74 -0.76
C TRP A 479 9.05 0.06 -1.58
N ASN A 480 10.03 0.68 -0.90
CA ASN A 480 11.15 1.41 -1.50
C ASN A 480 10.71 2.52 -2.47
N LYS A 481 9.55 3.13 -2.23
CA LYS A 481 8.99 4.21 -3.02
C LYS A 481 8.53 5.36 -2.13
N VAL A 482 8.59 6.57 -2.67
CA VAL A 482 7.94 7.75 -2.12
C VAL A 482 6.63 7.95 -2.87
N THR A 483 5.50 7.80 -2.17
CA THR A 483 4.18 8.13 -2.72
C THR A 483 3.88 9.59 -2.42
N ASP A 484 3.27 10.31 -3.37
CA ASP A 484 2.88 11.71 -3.17
C ASP A 484 1.36 11.82 -2.97
N ILE A 485 0.93 12.59 -1.97
CA ILE A 485 -0.47 12.98 -1.76
C ILE A 485 -0.58 14.49 -1.68
N SER A 486 -1.50 15.08 -2.44
CA SER A 486 -1.76 16.52 -2.39
C SER A 486 -2.91 16.85 -1.45
N VAL A 487 -2.69 17.79 -0.55
CA VAL A 487 -3.71 18.34 0.34
C VAL A 487 -3.81 19.85 0.09
N ASN A 488 -5.02 20.36 -0.12
CA ASN A 488 -5.25 21.78 -0.38
C ASN A 488 -6.23 22.39 0.63
N ASN A 489 -5.86 23.52 1.21
CA ASN A 489 -6.75 24.26 2.10
C ASN A 489 -7.44 25.42 1.40
N THR A 490 -8.75 25.50 1.62
CA THR A 490 -9.59 26.59 1.11
C THR A 490 -9.96 27.53 2.24
N LEU A 491 -9.89 28.84 1.98
CA LEU A 491 -10.26 29.84 2.98
C LEU A 491 -11.76 29.81 3.23
N LYS A 492 -12.15 30.00 4.49
CA LYS A 492 -13.53 30.32 4.82
C LYS A 492 -13.84 31.72 4.32
N LYS A 493 -14.99 31.83 3.65
CA LYS A 493 -15.51 33.06 3.08
C LYS A 493 -16.89 33.34 3.63
N TRP A 494 -17.26 34.60 3.64
CA TRP A 494 -18.54 35.10 4.10
C TRP A 494 -19.08 36.11 3.11
N ARG A 495 -20.39 36.35 3.16
CA ARG A 495 -21.05 37.48 2.51
C ARG A 495 -22.13 38.04 3.43
N ALA A 496 -22.53 39.27 3.21
CA ALA A 496 -23.72 39.85 3.85
C ALA A 496 -24.93 39.74 2.92
N ASP A 497 -26.07 39.36 3.48
CA ASP A 497 -27.42 39.61 2.97
C ASP A 497 -28.01 40.72 3.83
N VAL A 498 -28.05 41.93 3.29
CA VAL A 498 -28.46 43.13 4.03
C VAL A 498 -29.86 43.50 3.61
N CYS A 499 -30.72 43.74 4.60
CA CYS A 499 -32.08 44.24 4.39
C CYS A 499 -32.26 45.56 5.14
N LYS A 500 -32.56 46.62 4.39
CA LYS A 500 -32.89 47.95 4.88
C LYS A 500 -34.38 48.00 5.24
N TYR A 501 -34.69 48.48 6.45
CA TYR A 501 -36.04 48.64 6.96
C TYR A 501 -36.33 50.10 7.25
N ASP A 502 -37.56 50.53 6.98
CA ASP A 502 -38.13 51.70 7.62
C ASP A 502 -38.19 51.44 9.14
N GLY A 503 -37.58 52.33 9.93
CA GLY A 503 -37.39 52.17 11.38
C GLY A 503 -38.69 52.16 12.18
N GLU A 504 -39.78 52.71 11.63
CA GLU A 504 -41.08 52.76 12.30
C GLU A 504 -42.01 51.64 11.84
N LEU A 505 -41.93 51.23 10.57
CA LEU A 505 -42.76 50.14 10.05
C LEU A 505 -42.19 48.75 10.39
N ASN A 506 -40.86 48.62 10.49
CA ASN A 506 -40.15 47.37 10.77
C ASN A 506 -40.66 46.18 9.93
N LYS A 507 -40.89 46.44 8.64
CA LYS A 507 -41.41 45.46 7.67
C LYS A 507 -40.66 45.56 6.36
N GLU A 508 -40.28 44.42 5.82
CA GLU A 508 -39.48 44.33 4.60
C GLU A 508 -40.21 44.94 3.41
N GLY A 509 -39.49 45.73 2.61
CA GLY A 509 -40.03 46.42 1.44
C GLY A 509 -41.07 47.51 1.76
N ALA A 510 -41.40 47.75 3.02
CA ALA A 510 -42.39 48.75 3.41
C ALA A 510 -41.74 50.13 3.53
N SER A 511 -42.33 51.13 2.86
CA SER A 511 -41.95 52.54 3.00
C SER A 511 -43.15 53.42 3.33
N GLN A 512 -42.86 54.62 3.84
CA GLN A 512 -43.85 55.65 4.15
C GLN A 512 -43.91 56.73 3.07
N GLY A 513 -45.12 57.25 2.81
CA GLY A 513 -45.32 58.36 1.89
C GLY A 513 -44.87 58.02 0.45
N ASN A 514 -44.01 58.87 -0.11
CA ASN A 514 -43.34 58.61 -1.39
C ASN A 514 -41.84 58.27 -1.22
N ALA A 515 -41.42 57.89 -0.01
CA ALA A 515 -40.06 57.42 0.23
C ALA A 515 -39.84 56.06 -0.44
N SER A 516 -38.58 55.77 -0.79
CA SER A 516 -38.17 54.50 -1.39
C SER A 516 -37.01 53.91 -0.59
N LEU A 517 -37.02 52.59 -0.40
CA LEU A 517 -35.87 51.86 0.15
C LEU A 517 -34.81 51.55 -0.92
N LYS A 518 -35.12 51.80 -2.21
CA LYS A 518 -34.22 51.60 -3.35
C LYS A 518 -33.22 52.74 -3.47
N GLY A 519 -31.98 52.39 -3.82
CA GLY A 519 -30.96 53.37 -4.18
C GLY A 519 -30.08 53.85 -3.03
N ALA A 520 -30.28 53.35 -1.81
CA ALA A 520 -29.34 53.57 -0.72
C ALA A 520 -28.01 52.90 -1.05
N VAL A 521 -26.89 53.57 -0.83
CA VAL A 521 -25.54 53.07 -1.14
C VAL A 521 -24.82 52.76 0.15
N TYR A 522 -24.43 51.51 0.34
CA TYR A 522 -23.63 51.03 1.46
C TYR A 522 -22.21 50.72 1.01
N GLY A 523 -21.23 51.04 1.84
CA GLY A 523 -19.85 50.61 1.68
C GLY A 523 -19.51 49.45 2.58
N LEU A 524 -18.80 48.46 2.04
CA LEU A 524 -18.16 47.37 2.78
C LEU A 524 -16.70 47.72 3.02
N TYR A 525 -16.26 47.67 4.27
CA TYR A 525 -14.91 48.07 4.69
C TYR A 525 -14.17 46.93 5.38
N LYS A 526 -12.88 46.79 5.09
CA LYS A 526 -11.95 45.90 5.79
C LYS A 526 -10.83 46.72 6.43
N GLY A 527 -10.64 46.62 7.74
CA GLY A 527 -9.62 47.39 8.45
C GLY A 527 -9.76 48.91 8.25
N GLY A 528 -10.99 49.39 8.00
CA GLY A 528 -11.29 50.79 7.68
C GLY A 528 -11.12 51.20 6.21
N GLN A 529 -10.58 50.34 5.35
CA GLN A 529 -10.45 50.61 3.91
C GLN A 529 -11.71 50.17 3.15
N LEU A 530 -12.24 51.03 2.26
CA LEU A 530 -13.37 50.69 1.40
C LEU A 530 -12.98 49.58 0.41
N THR A 531 -13.68 48.46 0.47
CA THR A 531 -13.45 47.29 -0.38
C THR A 531 -14.42 47.27 -1.56
N ALA A 532 -15.71 47.55 -1.32
CA ALA A 532 -16.76 47.54 -2.34
C ALA A 532 -17.96 48.38 -1.90
N THR A 533 -18.80 48.76 -2.86
CA THR A 533 -20.07 49.46 -2.62
C THR A 533 -21.23 48.65 -3.17
N TYR A 534 -22.36 48.67 -2.47
CA TYR A 534 -23.58 47.98 -2.84
C TYR A 534 -24.77 48.93 -2.76
N THR A 535 -25.74 48.76 -3.65
CA THR A 535 -26.94 49.60 -3.72
C THR A 535 -28.17 48.76 -3.45
N THR A 536 -29.08 49.27 -2.62
CA THR A 536 -30.34 48.57 -2.31
C THR A 536 -31.27 48.50 -3.52
N ASP A 537 -31.92 47.35 -3.68
CA ASP A 537 -32.96 47.11 -4.67
C ASP A 537 -34.33 47.66 -4.24
N GLU A 538 -35.39 47.33 -4.98
CA GLU A 538 -36.78 47.77 -4.70
C GLU A 538 -37.31 47.34 -3.34
N ASN A 539 -36.78 46.26 -2.77
CA ASN A 539 -37.17 45.76 -1.45
C ASN A 539 -36.25 46.25 -0.33
N GLY A 540 -35.27 47.12 -0.65
CA GLY A 540 -34.28 47.58 0.32
C GLY A 540 -33.15 46.57 0.54
N ARG A 541 -32.94 45.60 -0.35
CA ARG A 541 -31.95 44.53 -0.17
C ARG A 541 -30.72 44.68 -1.05
N PHE A 542 -29.60 44.17 -0.56
CA PHE A 542 -28.45 43.83 -1.39
C PHE A 542 -27.69 42.64 -0.80
N VAL A 543 -26.99 41.91 -1.65
CA VAL A 543 -26.13 40.80 -1.24
C VAL A 543 -24.72 41.08 -1.71
N THR A 544 -23.74 40.92 -0.82
CA THR A 544 -22.35 41.14 -1.17
C THR A 544 -21.75 39.93 -1.90
N ASP A 545 -20.59 40.14 -2.52
CA ASP A 545 -19.74 39.04 -2.94
C ASP A 545 -19.21 38.28 -1.72
N TYR A 546 -18.58 37.13 -1.99
CA TYR A 546 -17.88 36.37 -0.97
C TYR A 546 -16.50 36.94 -0.69
N TYR A 547 -16.25 37.30 0.56
CA TYR A 547 -14.98 37.81 1.05
C TYR A 547 -14.37 36.85 2.07
N VAL A 548 -13.04 36.88 2.22
CA VAL A 548 -12.34 36.06 3.21
C VAL A 548 -12.73 36.49 4.63
N CYS A 549 -13.09 35.51 5.46
CA CYS A 549 -13.42 35.73 6.87
C CYS A 549 -12.29 36.43 7.62
N ALA A 550 -12.65 37.43 8.42
CA ALA A 550 -11.76 38.21 9.28
C ALA A 550 -12.57 38.83 10.42
N ASP A 551 -11.93 39.54 11.34
CA ASP A 551 -12.56 40.14 12.54
C ASP A 551 -12.78 41.65 12.44
N ASP A 552 -12.42 42.25 11.29
CA ASP A 552 -12.32 43.69 11.05
C ASP A 552 -13.20 44.19 9.88
N TRP A 553 -14.23 43.42 9.52
CA TRP A 553 -15.22 43.82 8.51
C TRP A 553 -16.32 44.70 9.10
N THR A 554 -16.67 45.77 8.38
CA THR A 554 -17.78 46.67 8.73
C THR A 554 -18.58 47.09 7.50
N ILE A 555 -19.84 47.44 7.68
CA ILE A 555 -20.72 48.02 6.67
C ILE A 555 -21.24 49.37 7.20
N ARG A 556 -21.29 50.39 6.35
CA ARG A 556 -21.89 51.70 6.68
C ARG A 556 -22.63 52.27 5.48
N GLU A 557 -23.69 53.03 5.73
CA GLU A 557 -24.35 53.80 4.67
C GLU A 557 -23.45 54.98 4.24
N ILE A 558 -23.41 55.23 2.93
CA ILE A 558 -22.68 56.34 2.32
C ILE A 558 -23.68 57.38 1.79
N HIS A 559 -24.79 56.91 1.23
CA HIS A 559 -25.83 57.74 0.65
C HIS A 559 -27.21 57.14 0.95
N PRO A 560 -28.13 57.90 1.58
CA PRO A 560 -29.46 57.41 1.88
C PRO A 560 -30.31 57.23 0.62
N SER A 561 -31.32 56.37 0.70
CA SER A 561 -32.34 56.30 -0.34
C SER A 561 -33.30 57.48 -0.26
N THR A 562 -34.03 57.74 -1.35
CA THR A 562 -34.96 58.86 -1.45
C THR A 562 -35.98 58.87 -0.31
N GLY A 563 -36.01 59.96 0.45
CA GLY A 563 -36.98 60.19 1.54
C GLY A 563 -36.53 59.69 2.92
N TYR A 564 -35.30 59.18 3.07
CA TYR A 564 -34.72 58.79 4.35
C TYR A 564 -33.54 59.68 4.73
N LEU A 565 -33.26 59.76 6.02
CA LEU A 565 -32.04 60.35 6.57
C LEU A 565 -30.85 59.41 6.38
N LEU A 566 -29.63 59.94 6.34
CA LEU A 566 -28.40 59.13 6.34
C LEU A 566 -28.24 58.46 7.71
N ASP A 567 -28.07 57.14 7.72
CA ASP A 567 -27.65 56.39 8.91
C ASP A 567 -26.11 56.37 9.02
N ASP A 568 -25.57 57.04 10.04
CA ASP A 568 -24.12 57.09 10.30
C ASP A 568 -23.60 55.90 11.12
N THR A 569 -24.47 54.93 11.45
CA THR A 569 -24.11 53.73 12.19
C THR A 569 -23.10 52.87 11.43
N VAL A 570 -22.01 52.50 12.11
CA VAL A 570 -21.03 51.53 11.60
C VAL A 570 -21.38 50.14 12.11
N TYR A 571 -21.89 49.30 11.22
CA TYR A 571 -22.28 47.93 11.53
C TYR A 571 -21.06 47.01 11.47
N LYS A 572 -20.60 46.49 12.62
CA LYS A 572 -19.55 45.48 12.68
C LYS A 572 -20.10 44.11 12.30
N ILE A 573 -19.40 43.42 11.41
CA ILE A 573 -19.80 42.08 10.98
C ILE A 573 -19.02 41.03 11.76
N ASP A 574 -19.72 40.17 12.50
CA ASP A 574 -19.08 39.02 13.14
C ASP A 574 -18.91 37.87 12.15
N CYS A 575 -17.88 37.97 11.31
CA CYS A 575 -17.50 36.96 10.32
C CYS A 575 -16.11 36.37 10.59
N ARG A 576 -15.76 36.26 11.88
CA ARG A 576 -14.53 35.62 12.34
C ARG A 576 -14.45 34.19 11.82
N PRO A 577 -13.30 33.71 11.31
CA PRO A 577 -13.24 32.38 10.71
C PRO A 577 -13.62 31.22 11.65
N GLY A 578 -13.38 31.38 12.97
CA GLY A 578 -13.78 30.40 13.98
C GLY A 578 -15.29 30.25 14.16
N LYS A 579 -16.11 31.18 13.64
CA LYS A 579 -17.58 31.10 13.67
C LYS A 579 -18.13 30.02 12.72
N TYR A 580 -17.37 29.67 11.69
CA TYR A 580 -17.87 28.88 10.58
C TYR A 580 -17.16 27.54 10.43
N THR A 581 -17.87 26.57 9.89
CA THR A 581 -17.35 25.22 9.57
C THR A 581 -17.25 24.97 8.06
N VAL A 582 -17.99 25.72 7.24
CA VAL A 582 -18.04 25.55 5.77
C VAL A 582 -17.35 26.68 5.02
N ILE A 583 -17.09 26.45 3.73
CA ILE A 583 -16.33 27.38 2.86
C ILE A 583 -17.09 28.70 2.64
N ARG A 584 -18.42 28.64 2.46
CA ARG A 584 -19.25 29.81 2.09
C ARG A 584 -20.32 30.04 3.15
N ASN A 585 -20.31 31.22 3.75
CA ASN A 585 -21.18 31.57 4.87
C ASN A 585 -21.95 32.87 4.55
N THR A 586 -23.16 33.02 5.06
CA THR A 586 -23.97 34.23 4.87
C THR A 586 -24.36 34.80 6.23
N GLU A 587 -24.12 36.09 6.41
CA GLU A 587 -24.61 36.87 7.54
C GLU A 587 -25.82 37.68 7.12
N TYR A 588 -26.87 37.63 7.93
CA TYR A 588 -28.11 38.38 7.69
C TYR A 588 -28.08 39.63 8.56
N ILE A 589 -28.19 40.80 7.93
CA ILE A 589 -28.03 42.08 8.61
C ILE A 589 -29.24 42.94 8.31
N ASN A 590 -29.92 43.38 9.37
CA ASN A 590 -31.00 44.34 9.26
C ASN A 590 -30.49 45.71 9.68
N VAL A 591 -30.70 46.71 8.83
CA VAL A 591 -30.37 48.11 9.09
C VAL A 591 -31.67 48.94 9.11
N PHE A 592 -31.76 49.90 10.02
CA PHE A 592 -33.00 50.61 10.34
C PHE A 592 -32.86 52.10 10.13
N GLU A 593 -33.86 52.68 9.46
CA GLU A 593 -33.69 53.98 8.83
C GLU A 593 -34.84 54.92 9.15
N GLN A 594 -34.50 56.18 9.37
CA GLN A 594 -35.49 57.18 9.75
C GLN A 594 -36.00 57.89 8.50
N VAL A 595 -37.31 57.77 8.24
CA VAL A 595 -37.95 58.53 7.16
C VAL A 595 -37.97 60.02 7.50
N ILE A 596 -37.75 60.86 6.49
CA ILE A 596 -37.90 62.31 6.58
C ILE A 596 -39.36 62.64 6.89
N LYS A 597 -39.62 63.53 7.87
CA LYS A 597 -40.97 64.01 8.19
C LYS A 597 -41.03 65.53 8.26
N GLY A 598 -42.16 66.10 7.86
CA GLY A 598 -42.42 67.54 7.96
C GLY A 598 -43.83 67.85 8.42
N ARG A 599 -44.12 69.13 8.63
CA ARG A 599 -45.44 69.64 9.03
C ARG A 599 -45.93 70.68 8.03
N ILE A 600 -47.24 70.73 7.82
CA ILE A 600 -47.88 71.75 6.98
C ILE A 600 -48.65 72.69 7.90
N ASN A 601 -48.31 73.97 7.81
CA ASN A 601 -48.84 75.03 8.66
C ASN A 601 -49.70 75.94 7.80
N ILE A 602 -50.96 76.09 8.18
CA ILE A 602 -51.93 76.94 7.52
C ILE A 602 -52.25 78.11 8.43
N ILE A 603 -52.23 79.32 7.87
CA ILE A 603 -52.80 80.51 8.48
C ILE A 603 -53.93 80.96 7.57
N LYS A 604 -55.16 80.97 8.07
CA LYS A 604 -56.37 81.27 7.31
C LYS A 604 -56.95 82.63 7.71
N HIS A 605 -57.28 83.43 6.71
CA HIS A 605 -57.97 84.71 6.86
C HIS A 605 -59.28 84.73 6.06
N SER A 606 -60.22 85.60 6.45
CA SER A 606 -61.58 85.65 5.89
C SER A 606 -62.01 87.03 5.36
N ASP A 607 -61.10 88.00 5.23
CA ASP A 607 -61.45 89.34 4.71
C ASP A 607 -60.94 89.57 3.29
N ASP A 608 -61.35 90.69 2.68
CA ASP A 608 -60.97 91.09 1.33
C ASP A 608 -59.70 91.96 1.28
N GLY A 609 -58.94 92.02 2.38
CA GLY A 609 -57.71 92.81 2.50
C GLY A 609 -57.92 94.33 2.60
N SER A 610 -59.17 94.82 2.61
CA SER A 610 -59.48 96.27 2.60
C SER A 610 -58.97 97.02 3.83
N THR A 611 -58.89 96.36 4.99
CA THR A 611 -58.42 96.94 6.26
C THR A 611 -56.90 96.94 6.41
N LYS A 612 -56.16 96.24 5.52
CA LYS A 612 -54.73 95.90 5.66
C LYS A 612 -54.37 95.10 6.93
N ILE A 613 -55.36 94.75 7.75
CA ILE A 613 -55.21 93.93 8.96
C ILE A 613 -56.11 92.72 8.74
N GLU A 614 -55.49 91.59 8.42
CA GLU A 614 -56.22 90.39 8.04
C GLU A 614 -56.86 89.71 9.26
N THR A 615 -58.16 89.43 9.17
CA THR A 615 -58.99 88.82 10.20
C THR A 615 -58.83 87.31 10.13
N PRO A 616 -58.34 86.65 11.20
CA PRO A 616 -58.18 85.21 11.18
C PRO A 616 -59.52 84.49 11.09
N GLU A 617 -59.56 83.44 10.28
CA GLU A 617 -60.73 82.57 10.14
C GLU A 617 -60.60 81.39 11.08
N ALA A 618 -61.35 81.41 12.19
CA ALA A 618 -61.40 80.29 13.11
C ALA A 618 -62.38 79.21 12.63
N GLY A 619 -61.97 77.95 12.72
CA GLY A 619 -62.83 76.80 12.48
C GLY A 619 -62.92 76.32 11.02
N ALA A 620 -62.18 76.92 10.08
CA ALA A 620 -61.97 76.35 8.75
C ALA A 620 -61.26 74.99 8.84
N GLU A 621 -61.76 73.99 8.11
CA GLU A 621 -61.24 72.62 8.14
C GLU A 621 -60.56 72.26 6.82
N PHE A 622 -59.44 71.55 6.92
CA PHE A 622 -58.64 71.08 5.80
C PHE A 622 -58.40 69.57 5.90
N GLU A 623 -58.52 68.91 4.76
CA GLU A 623 -58.03 67.54 4.56
C GLU A 623 -56.67 67.64 3.88
N VAL A 624 -55.65 67.09 4.52
CA VAL A 624 -54.29 66.96 4.01
C VAL A 624 -54.04 65.48 3.77
N PHE A 625 -53.66 65.10 2.57
CA PHE A 625 -53.48 63.68 2.24
C PHE A 625 -52.45 63.48 1.14
N LEU A 626 -51.80 62.32 1.14
CA LEU A 626 -50.78 62.00 0.15
C LEU A 626 -51.37 61.98 -1.26
N LYS A 627 -50.80 62.78 -2.16
CA LYS A 627 -51.31 62.99 -3.52
C LYS A 627 -51.38 61.68 -4.31
N SER A 628 -50.38 60.81 -4.16
CA SER A 628 -50.32 59.52 -4.86
C SER A 628 -51.44 58.55 -4.43
N ALA A 629 -52.04 58.73 -3.25
CA ALA A 629 -53.19 57.96 -2.82
C ALA A 629 -54.52 58.48 -3.41
N GLY A 630 -54.52 59.67 -4.03
CA GLY A 630 -55.64 60.24 -4.78
C GLY A 630 -56.76 60.87 -3.94
N SER A 631 -56.93 60.45 -2.68
CA SER A 631 -57.93 61.04 -1.78
C SER A 631 -57.55 60.89 -0.29
N TYR A 632 -58.22 61.66 0.57
CA TYR A 632 -58.09 61.53 2.03
C TYR A 632 -58.44 60.12 2.51
N ALA A 633 -59.57 59.57 2.05
CA ALA A 633 -60.05 58.25 2.47
C ALA A 633 -59.12 57.11 2.06
N SER A 634 -58.48 57.23 0.89
CA SER A 634 -57.55 56.22 0.34
C SER A 634 -56.14 56.30 0.92
N SER A 635 -55.76 57.44 1.52
CA SER A 635 -54.45 57.62 2.15
C SER A 635 -54.35 56.84 3.45
N LYS A 636 -53.16 56.33 3.80
CA LYS A 636 -52.95 55.68 5.09
C LYS A 636 -53.11 56.70 6.23
N GLU A 637 -53.45 56.25 7.43
CA GLU A 637 -53.56 57.14 8.60
C GLU A 637 -52.25 57.89 8.88
N SER A 638 -51.08 57.28 8.69
CA SER A 638 -49.78 57.94 8.84
C SER A 638 -49.49 58.98 7.74
N GLU A 639 -50.24 58.97 6.64
CA GLU A 639 -50.02 59.74 5.42
C GLU A 639 -51.17 60.73 5.13
N ARG A 640 -51.99 61.01 6.15
CA ARG A 640 -53.08 62.00 6.07
C ARG A 640 -53.29 62.70 7.40
N ASP A 641 -53.89 63.87 7.35
CA ASP A 641 -54.38 64.55 8.54
C ASP A 641 -55.57 65.45 8.24
N LYS A 642 -56.46 65.61 9.22
CA LYS A 642 -57.58 66.56 9.16
C LYS A 642 -57.34 67.62 10.21
N ILE A 643 -57.10 68.84 9.75
CA ILE A 643 -56.72 69.96 10.61
C ILE A 643 -57.80 71.02 10.60
N LYS A 644 -57.96 71.70 11.73
CA LYS A 644 -58.93 72.77 11.94
C LYS A 644 -58.22 73.99 12.49
N THR A 645 -58.51 75.13 11.90
CA THR A 645 -57.94 76.41 12.32
C THR A 645 -58.45 76.83 13.68
N ASP A 646 -57.53 77.29 14.53
CA ASP A 646 -57.81 77.79 15.87
C ASP A 646 -58.35 79.23 15.85
N LYS A 647 -58.50 79.86 17.02
CA LYS A 647 -58.97 81.25 17.15
C LYS A 647 -58.08 82.30 16.49
N TYR A 648 -56.86 81.93 16.09
CA TYR A 648 -55.89 82.78 15.39
C TYR A 648 -55.76 82.40 13.91
N GLY A 649 -56.68 81.57 13.39
CA GLY A 649 -56.64 81.11 12.01
C GLY A 649 -55.53 80.10 11.74
N PHE A 650 -54.84 79.59 12.77
CA PHE A 650 -53.69 78.69 12.61
C PHE A 650 -54.12 77.23 12.70
N ALA A 651 -53.62 76.40 11.78
CA ALA A 651 -53.72 74.95 11.83
C ALA A 651 -52.38 74.32 11.44
N GLU A 652 -52.05 73.20 12.06
CA GLU A 652 -50.82 72.44 11.79
C GLU A 652 -51.14 70.95 11.71
N THR A 653 -50.54 70.27 10.74
CA THR A 653 -50.62 68.80 10.64
C THR A 653 -49.73 68.14 11.69
N LYS A 654 -50.07 66.91 12.07
CA LYS A 654 -49.07 65.99 12.64
C LYS A 654 -47.87 65.86 11.68
N PRO A 655 -46.72 65.33 12.15
CA PRO A 655 -45.60 65.01 11.26
C PRO A 655 -46.05 64.03 10.18
N LEU A 656 -45.95 64.45 8.93
CA LEU A 656 -46.28 63.64 7.75
C LEU A 656 -44.96 63.21 7.08
N PRO A 657 -44.87 61.95 6.61
CA PRO A 657 -43.67 61.43 5.96
C PRO A 657 -43.35 62.13 4.65
N TYR A 658 -42.13 61.92 4.15
CA TYR A 658 -41.67 62.41 2.86
C TYR A 658 -42.67 62.12 1.74
N GLY A 659 -43.03 63.15 0.97
CA GLY A 659 -43.94 62.99 -0.15
C GLY A 659 -44.67 64.26 -0.56
N VAL A 660 -45.47 64.14 -1.61
CA VAL A 660 -46.31 65.23 -2.10
C VAL A 660 -47.71 65.09 -1.54
N TYR A 661 -48.18 66.12 -0.84
CA TYR A 661 -49.47 66.15 -0.15
C TYR A 661 -50.39 67.16 -0.81
N THR A 662 -51.66 66.79 -1.01
CA THR A 662 -52.70 67.71 -1.43
C THR A 662 -53.40 68.26 -0.19
N VAL A 663 -53.48 69.59 -0.11
CA VAL A 663 -54.23 70.34 0.91
C VAL A 663 -55.54 70.77 0.29
N LYS A 664 -56.66 70.29 0.84
CA LYS A 664 -58.01 70.61 0.37
C LYS A 664 -58.83 71.22 1.50
N GLN A 665 -59.33 72.43 1.30
CA GLN A 665 -60.30 73.02 2.22
C GLN A 665 -61.64 72.30 2.10
N VAL A 666 -62.21 71.91 3.24
CA VAL A 666 -63.49 71.17 3.33
C VAL A 666 -64.61 72.08 3.80
N SER A 667 -64.30 73.00 4.70
CA SER A 667 -65.26 73.97 5.22
C SER A 667 -64.57 75.27 5.62
N GLY A 668 -65.37 76.33 5.71
CA GLY A 668 -64.95 77.68 6.09
C GLY A 668 -66.16 78.57 6.35
N THR A 669 -65.94 79.87 6.43
CA THR A 669 -66.99 80.88 6.64
C THR A 669 -68.05 80.82 5.54
N ALA A 670 -69.33 80.80 5.95
CA ALA A 670 -70.45 80.83 5.02
C ALA A 670 -70.41 82.10 4.15
N GLY A 671 -70.59 81.95 2.83
CA GLY A 671 -70.52 83.07 1.88
C GLY A 671 -69.16 83.30 1.22
N ALA A 672 -68.18 82.43 1.46
CA ALA A 672 -66.85 82.48 0.82
C ALA A 672 -66.56 81.21 -0.02
N GLU A 673 -65.88 81.38 -1.16
CA GLU A 673 -65.43 80.29 -2.02
C GLU A 673 -64.29 79.51 -1.33
N LEU A 674 -64.42 78.19 -1.22
CA LEU A 674 -63.32 77.35 -0.72
C LEU A 674 -62.15 77.40 -1.69
N ILE A 675 -60.92 77.47 -1.16
CA ILE A 675 -59.74 77.45 -2.02
C ILE A 675 -59.66 76.17 -2.86
N LYS A 676 -59.14 76.31 -4.09
CA LYS A 676 -58.79 75.15 -4.91
C LYS A 676 -57.68 74.36 -4.21
N PRO A 677 -57.72 73.01 -4.26
CA PRO A 677 -56.66 72.18 -3.70
C PRO A 677 -55.30 72.54 -4.29
N PHE A 678 -54.27 72.52 -3.45
CA PHE A 678 -52.87 72.74 -3.86
C PHE A 678 -51.96 71.69 -3.23
N ASP A 679 -50.75 71.57 -3.77
CA ASP A 679 -49.81 70.53 -3.34
C ASP A 679 -48.62 71.11 -2.56
N VAL A 680 -48.17 70.34 -1.57
CA VAL A 680 -47.01 70.63 -0.72
C VAL A 680 -46.05 69.45 -0.79
N PHE A 681 -44.77 69.71 -1.08
CA PHE A 681 -43.75 68.68 -1.11
C PHE A 681 -42.93 68.70 0.18
N ILE A 682 -43.14 67.69 1.02
CA ILE A 682 -42.36 67.47 2.23
C ILE A 682 -41.07 66.74 1.82
N ASN A 683 -39.94 67.44 1.89
CA ASN A 683 -38.63 66.91 1.46
C ASN A 683 -37.47 67.15 2.44
N ALA A 684 -37.72 67.85 3.54
CA ALA A 684 -36.74 68.18 4.58
C ALA A 684 -37.28 67.79 5.95
N ASP A 685 -36.41 67.20 6.78
CA ASP A 685 -36.80 66.65 8.08
C ASP A 685 -37.02 67.77 9.11
N GLY A 686 -38.10 67.63 9.88
CA GLY A 686 -38.55 68.61 10.87
C GLY A 686 -39.14 69.90 10.29
N GLU A 687 -39.05 70.14 8.98
CA GLU A 687 -39.43 71.40 8.33
C GLU A 687 -40.94 71.68 8.43
N ALA A 688 -41.29 72.96 8.60
CA ALA A 688 -42.67 73.43 8.68
C ALA A 688 -43.01 74.31 7.47
N TYR A 689 -43.79 73.76 6.54
CA TYR A 689 -44.20 74.40 5.29
C TYR A 689 -45.39 75.32 5.56
N ARG A 690 -45.18 76.63 5.49
CA ARG A 690 -46.16 77.66 5.92
C ARG A 690 -46.90 78.27 4.74
N TYR A 691 -48.22 78.32 4.83
CA TYR A 691 -49.11 78.89 3.82
C TYR A 691 -50.10 79.86 4.46
N ILE A 692 -50.22 81.06 3.89
CA ILE A 692 -51.24 82.04 4.22
C ILE A 692 -52.35 81.92 3.18
N ILE A 693 -53.57 81.68 3.63
CA ILE A 693 -54.72 81.34 2.79
C ILE A 693 -55.83 82.35 3.02
N ASN A 694 -56.47 82.80 1.95
CA ASN A 694 -57.63 83.67 2.00
C ASN A 694 -58.69 83.20 0.98
N ASN A 695 -59.97 83.29 1.34
CA ASN A 695 -61.08 82.87 0.47
C ASN A 695 -61.67 84.08 -0.26
N ALA A 696 -61.96 83.94 -1.54
CA ALA A 696 -62.70 84.97 -2.26
C ALA A 696 -64.17 85.00 -1.78
N ALA A 697 -64.71 86.18 -1.50
CA ALA A 697 -66.14 86.34 -1.18
C ALA A 697 -67.00 86.21 -2.45
N PHE A 698 -68.19 85.60 -2.34
CA PHE A 698 -69.12 85.54 -3.47
C PHE A 698 -69.66 86.93 -3.85
N LYS A 699 -69.60 87.25 -5.14
CA LYS A 699 -70.13 88.51 -5.70
C LYS A 699 -70.84 88.23 -7.04
N ALA A 700 -72.06 88.75 -7.22
CA ALA A 700 -72.84 88.59 -8.45
C ALA A 700 -73.32 89.93 -9.03
N PHE A 701 -73.44 90.01 -10.36
CA PHE A 701 -74.17 91.11 -11.01
C PHE A 701 -75.67 90.93 -10.80
N ILE A 702 -76.42 92.03 -10.71
CA ILE A 702 -77.88 91.96 -10.59
C ILE A 702 -78.51 92.59 -11.81
N ASP A 703 -79.33 91.80 -12.50
CA ASP A 703 -80.18 92.25 -13.58
C ASP A 703 -81.61 92.38 -13.09
N ILE A 704 -82.25 93.50 -13.39
CA ILE A 704 -83.66 93.74 -13.12
C ILE A 704 -84.36 93.82 -14.47
N VAL A 705 -85.41 93.00 -14.65
CA VAL A 705 -86.18 92.95 -15.89
C VAL A 705 -87.61 93.35 -15.60
N LYS A 706 -88.06 94.41 -16.26
CA LYS A 706 -89.42 94.90 -16.12
C LYS A 706 -90.36 94.15 -17.05
N LYS A 707 -91.37 93.49 -16.49
CA LYS A 707 -92.35 92.71 -17.25
C LYS A 707 -93.77 93.19 -17.01
N ASP A 708 -94.60 92.99 -18.03
CA ASP A 708 -96.03 93.18 -18.02
C ASP A 708 -96.67 91.97 -17.31
N ALA A 709 -97.44 92.25 -16.27
CA ALA A 709 -98.03 91.21 -15.43
C ALA A 709 -99.12 90.40 -16.15
N ALA A 710 -99.77 90.97 -17.18
CA ALA A 710 -100.85 90.32 -17.92
C ALA A 710 -100.32 89.40 -19.04
N THR A 711 -99.21 89.78 -19.69
CA THR A 711 -98.66 89.10 -20.86
C THR A 711 -97.33 88.39 -20.60
N GLY A 712 -96.64 88.70 -19.50
CA GLY A 712 -95.31 88.17 -19.18
C GLY A 712 -94.17 88.70 -20.06
N LYS A 713 -94.47 89.61 -21.01
CA LYS A 713 -93.47 90.22 -21.91
C LYS A 713 -92.71 91.33 -21.20
N VAL A 714 -91.49 91.60 -21.64
CA VAL A 714 -90.70 92.74 -21.15
C VAL A 714 -91.38 94.05 -21.57
N ILE A 715 -91.48 95.01 -20.66
CA ILE A 715 -92.00 96.36 -20.94
C ILE A 715 -90.81 97.19 -21.43
N PRO A 716 -90.69 97.54 -22.73
CA PRO A 716 -89.53 98.26 -23.26
C PRO A 716 -89.61 99.75 -22.90
N ALA A 717 -89.31 100.07 -21.64
CA ALA A 717 -89.40 101.42 -21.10
C ALA A 717 -88.13 101.79 -20.33
N ALA A 718 -87.51 102.90 -20.73
CA ALA A 718 -86.41 103.51 -20.01
C ALA A 718 -86.90 104.36 -18.83
N GLY A 719 -86.05 104.54 -17.83
CA GLY A 719 -86.30 105.48 -16.74
C GLY A 719 -87.20 104.96 -15.61
N VAL A 720 -87.49 103.65 -15.57
CA VAL A 720 -88.16 103.01 -14.43
C VAL A 720 -87.14 102.82 -13.31
N GLY A 721 -87.34 103.52 -12.19
CA GLY A 721 -86.37 103.58 -11.09
C GLY A 721 -86.58 102.50 -10.03
N PHE A 722 -85.49 101.92 -9.54
CA PHE A 722 -85.46 100.90 -8.49
C PHE A 722 -84.51 101.26 -7.36
N LYS A 723 -84.95 101.14 -6.11
CA LYS A 723 -84.04 101.07 -4.95
C LYS A 723 -83.78 99.62 -4.59
N VAL A 724 -82.55 99.29 -4.20
CA VAL A 724 -82.20 97.96 -3.71
C VAL A 724 -81.95 98.05 -2.21
N LYS A 725 -82.55 97.17 -1.41
CA LYS A 725 -82.41 97.14 0.05
C LYS A 725 -81.70 95.86 0.47
N ASN A 726 -80.63 95.97 1.26
CA ASN A 726 -80.01 94.82 1.92
C ASN A 726 -80.87 94.43 3.14
N LEU A 727 -81.33 93.18 3.19
CA LEU A 727 -82.29 92.73 4.20
C LEU A 727 -81.66 92.45 5.56
N ALA A 728 -80.37 92.10 5.60
CA ALA A 728 -79.65 91.87 6.86
C ALA A 728 -79.39 93.17 7.63
N THR A 729 -78.97 94.23 6.92
CA THR A 729 -78.67 95.54 7.53
C THR A 729 -79.86 96.50 7.53
N GLY A 730 -80.87 96.23 6.71
CA GLY A 730 -82.03 97.12 6.50
C GLY A 730 -81.72 98.39 5.72
N LYS A 731 -80.49 98.58 5.21
CA LYS A 731 -80.05 99.79 4.49
C LYS A 731 -80.31 99.69 2.98
N PHE A 732 -80.56 100.83 2.35
CA PHE A 732 -80.58 100.92 0.89
C PHE A 732 -79.15 100.91 0.34
N LEU A 733 -78.97 100.21 -0.77
CA LEU A 733 -77.74 100.13 -1.52
C LEU A 733 -77.45 101.49 -2.16
N VAL A 734 -76.21 101.95 -1.98
CA VAL A 734 -75.64 103.08 -2.71
C VAL A 734 -74.43 102.54 -3.46
N GLN A 735 -74.32 102.84 -4.74
CA GLN A 735 -73.14 102.51 -5.55
C GLN A 735 -72.46 103.78 -6.03
N HIS A 736 -71.14 103.80 -5.97
CA HIS A 736 -70.33 104.93 -6.41
C HIS A 736 -69.85 104.71 -7.85
N ILE A 737 -70.30 105.55 -8.78
CA ILE A 737 -69.96 105.43 -10.20
C ILE A 737 -68.93 106.47 -10.57
N ASN A 738 -67.74 106.06 -11.01
CA ASN A 738 -66.62 106.96 -11.28
C ASN A 738 -66.62 107.59 -12.69
N TYR A 739 -67.44 107.11 -13.63
CA TYR A 739 -67.48 107.57 -15.03
C TYR A 739 -68.93 107.74 -15.51
N PRO A 740 -69.28 108.81 -16.25
CA PRO A 740 -68.41 109.88 -16.75
C PRO A 740 -68.00 110.91 -15.68
N THR A 741 -68.73 111.00 -14.57
CA THR A 741 -68.42 111.85 -13.42
C THR A 741 -68.73 111.09 -12.13
N PRO A 742 -67.83 111.11 -11.11
CA PRO A 742 -68.07 110.51 -9.80
C PRO A 742 -69.41 110.92 -9.20
N MET A 743 -70.29 109.96 -8.96
CA MET A 743 -71.58 110.18 -8.30
C MET A 743 -72.02 108.94 -7.50
N ASP A 744 -72.73 109.18 -6.40
CA ASP A 744 -73.43 108.14 -5.68
C ASP A 744 -74.84 107.99 -6.24
N ILE A 745 -75.22 106.76 -6.58
CA ILE A 745 -76.57 106.42 -7.01
C ILE A 745 -77.19 105.43 -6.03
N ASP A 746 -78.43 105.72 -5.62
CA ASP A 746 -79.25 104.84 -4.78
C ASP A 746 -80.56 104.42 -5.46
N VAL A 747 -80.88 105.04 -6.61
CA VAL A 747 -81.93 104.65 -7.54
C VAL A 747 -81.31 104.27 -8.87
N PHE A 748 -81.65 103.08 -9.35
CA PHE A 748 -81.13 102.48 -10.58
C PHE A 748 -82.24 102.43 -11.62
N TYR A 749 -81.95 102.82 -12.86
CA TYR A 749 -82.96 103.01 -13.90
C TYR A 749 -82.85 101.99 -15.03
N THR A 750 -83.98 101.54 -15.57
CA THR A 750 -84.03 100.71 -16.79
C THR A 750 -83.61 101.46 -18.03
N ASP A 751 -83.03 100.73 -18.99
CA ASP A 751 -82.77 101.17 -20.36
C ASP A 751 -84.03 101.12 -21.24
N SER A 752 -83.91 101.51 -22.52
CA SER A 752 -85.04 101.49 -23.47
C SER A 752 -85.62 100.10 -23.73
N ASN A 753 -84.92 99.04 -23.35
CA ASN A 753 -85.39 97.66 -23.50
C ASN A 753 -86.11 97.15 -22.24
N GLY A 754 -86.29 97.98 -21.21
CA GLY A 754 -86.94 97.59 -19.95
C GLY A 754 -86.04 96.80 -19.01
N ARG A 755 -84.72 96.87 -19.19
CA ARG A 755 -83.74 96.12 -18.42
C ARG A 755 -82.79 97.05 -17.70
N LEU A 756 -82.31 96.62 -16.55
CA LEU A 756 -81.32 97.34 -15.75
C LEU A 756 -80.30 96.33 -15.27
N ARG A 757 -79.01 96.67 -15.33
CA ARG A 757 -77.94 95.97 -14.60
C ARG A 757 -77.35 96.92 -13.58
N LEU A 758 -77.19 96.46 -12.33
CA LEU A 758 -76.46 97.24 -11.32
C LEU A 758 -74.99 97.42 -11.76
N PRO A 759 -74.42 98.64 -11.65
CA PRO A 759 -73.03 98.89 -12.05
C PRO A 759 -71.98 98.08 -11.30
N GLU A 760 -72.15 97.88 -10.00
CA GLU A 760 -71.25 97.03 -9.19
C GLU A 760 -71.94 95.72 -8.79
N LYS A 761 -71.13 94.67 -8.64
CA LYS A 761 -71.59 93.40 -8.10
C LYS A 761 -72.03 93.56 -6.65
N LEU A 762 -73.07 92.83 -6.25
CA LEU A 762 -73.45 92.72 -4.84
C LEU A 762 -72.71 91.57 -4.19
N SER A 763 -72.31 91.78 -2.93
CA SER A 763 -71.73 90.74 -2.08
C SER A 763 -72.80 89.77 -1.61
N TYR A 764 -72.38 88.57 -1.18
CA TYR A 764 -73.24 87.55 -0.56
C TYR A 764 -74.26 88.14 0.42
N GLY A 765 -75.53 87.73 0.29
CA GLY A 765 -76.60 88.14 1.20
C GLY A 765 -77.99 88.22 0.54
N ASP A 766 -78.98 88.54 1.37
CA ASP A 766 -80.37 88.71 0.95
C ASP A 766 -80.73 90.18 0.70
N TYR A 767 -81.43 90.42 -0.40
CA TYR A 767 -81.78 91.76 -0.88
C TYR A 767 -83.23 91.83 -1.34
N ALA A 768 -83.74 93.04 -1.54
CA ALA A 768 -85.02 93.28 -2.21
C ALA A 768 -84.95 94.52 -3.11
N ILE A 769 -85.57 94.44 -4.29
CA ILE A 769 -85.78 95.60 -5.18
C ILE A 769 -87.13 96.25 -4.88
N ILE A 770 -87.21 97.57 -4.92
CA ILE A 770 -88.42 98.36 -4.70
C ILE A 770 -88.55 99.37 -5.84
N GLU A 771 -89.60 99.24 -6.65
CA GLU A 771 -89.88 100.16 -7.75
C GLU A 771 -90.29 101.54 -7.19
N GLN A 772 -89.71 102.61 -7.75
CA GLN A 772 -89.91 103.99 -7.29
C GLN A 772 -90.84 104.78 -8.22
N CYS A 773 -90.77 104.49 -9.51
CA CYS A 773 -91.65 105.01 -10.56
C CYS A 773 -91.81 103.92 -11.61
N THR A 774 -92.92 103.92 -12.34
CA THR A 774 -93.21 102.92 -13.38
C THR A 774 -93.34 103.53 -14.77
N ALA A 775 -93.45 102.68 -15.78
CA ALA A 775 -93.62 103.08 -17.18
C ALA A 775 -94.99 103.72 -17.43
N GLU A 776 -95.07 104.61 -18.42
CA GLU A 776 -96.34 105.22 -18.83
C GLU A 776 -97.36 104.15 -19.24
N GLY A 777 -98.61 104.30 -18.78
CA GLY A 777 -99.66 103.31 -19.01
C GLY A 777 -99.59 102.09 -18.09
N TYR A 778 -98.76 102.09 -17.03
CA TYR A 778 -98.71 101.04 -16.01
C TYR A 778 -98.96 101.58 -14.59
N ILE A 779 -99.44 100.72 -13.70
CA ILE A 779 -99.67 101.03 -12.28
C ILE A 779 -98.37 100.75 -11.51
N LEU A 780 -97.90 101.73 -10.72
CA LEU A 780 -96.72 101.59 -9.87
C LEU A 780 -96.96 100.52 -8.80
N ASP A 781 -96.05 99.55 -8.69
CA ASP A 781 -96.10 98.51 -7.66
C ASP A 781 -94.94 98.68 -6.68
N SER A 782 -95.23 99.29 -5.54
CA SER A 782 -94.25 99.52 -4.47
C SER A 782 -93.90 98.28 -3.64
N GLU A 783 -94.49 97.10 -3.90
CA GLU A 783 -94.14 95.88 -3.15
C GLU A 783 -92.70 95.42 -3.43
N PRO A 784 -91.90 95.14 -2.38
CA PRO A 784 -90.52 94.67 -2.56
C PRO A 784 -90.44 93.26 -3.16
N VAL A 785 -89.61 93.07 -4.19
CA VAL A 785 -89.29 91.75 -4.75
C VAL A 785 -87.95 91.28 -4.19
N LYS A 786 -87.95 90.18 -3.43
CA LYS A 786 -86.76 89.63 -2.76
C LYS A 786 -85.90 88.78 -3.69
N PHE A 787 -84.60 88.81 -3.50
CA PHE A 787 -83.62 87.95 -4.19
C PHE A 787 -82.38 87.73 -3.30
N THR A 788 -81.59 86.70 -3.60
CA THR A 788 -80.41 86.32 -2.82
C THR A 788 -79.19 86.25 -3.73
N VAL A 789 -78.04 86.69 -3.22
CA VAL A 789 -76.72 86.43 -3.78
C VAL A 789 -76.05 85.36 -2.93
N ASP A 790 -75.96 84.14 -3.45
CA ASP A 790 -75.46 82.96 -2.72
C ASP A 790 -74.26 82.28 -3.40
N GLY A 791 -73.80 82.82 -4.55
CA GLY A 791 -72.71 82.24 -5.34
C GLY A 791 -73.15 81.15 -6.32
N THR A 792 -74.45 80.85 -6.45
CA THR A 792 -74.94 79.86 -7.44
C THR A 792 -74.83 80.31 -8.89
N GLN A 793 -74.80 81.63 -9.13
CA GLN A 793 -74.73 82.25 -10.44
C GLN A 793 -73.95 83.57 -10.40
N ASP A 794 -73.18 83.86 -11.46
CA ASP A 794 -72.44 85.11 -11.60
C ASP A 794 -73.35 86.33 -11.82
N THR A 795 -74.60 86.09 -12.23
CA THR A 795 -75.62 87.12 -12.46
C THR A 795 -76.97 86.65 -11.94
N VAL A 796 -77.58 87.39 -11.02
CA VAL A 796 -78.94 87.13 -10.53
C VAL A 796 -79.92 88.00 -11.31
N THR A 797 -80.90 87.39 -11.99
CA THR A 797 -81.96 88.12 -12.69
C THR A 797 -83.21 88.19 -11.82
N VAL A 798 -83.70 89.40 -11.55
CA VAL A 798 -84.88 89.70 -10.73
C VAL A 798 -85.96 90.30 -11.63
N GLU A 799 -87.15 89.70 -11.64
CA GLU A 799 -88.26 90.17 -12.47
C GLU A 799 -89.22 91.02 -11.65
N LYS A 800 -89.54 92.23 -12.13
CA LYS A 800 -90.58 93.09 -11.54
C LYS A 800 -91.79 93.18 -12.48
N LEU A 801 -92.95 92.76 -12.00
CA LEU A 801 -94.22 92.74 -12.73
C LEU A 801 -95.05 94.00 -12.46
N ASN A 802 -95.58 94.66 -13.50
CA ASN A 802 -96.58 95.72 -13.33
C ASN A 802 -97.78 95.49 -14.25
N TYR A 803 -98.94 95.97 -13.80
CA TYR A 803 -100.21 95.87 -14.53
C TYR A 803 -100.47 97.12 -15.38
N PRO A 804 -100.97 96.99 -16.63
CA PRO A 804 -101.34 98.13 -17.46
C PRO A 804 -102.55 98.88 -16.88
N GLN A 805 -102.58 100.20 -17.08
CA GLN A 805 -103.67 101.08 -16.69
C GLN A 805 -104.77 101.04 -17.76
N MET A 806 -106.02 100.76 -17.35
CA MET A 806 -107.17 100.56 -18.24
C MET A 806 -108.23 101.66 -18.05
N GLY A 807 -108.91 102.08 -19.12
CA GLY A 807 -110.01 103.07 -19.10
C GLY A 807 -111.21 102.69 -20.00
N THR A 808 -112.33 103.40 -19.87
CA THR A 808 -113.61 103.13 -20.58
C THR A 808 -114.08 104.34 -21.39
N LEU A 809 -114.52 104.15 -22.66
CA LEU A 809 -115.01 105.22 -23.56
C LEU A 809 -116.53 105.12 -23.82
N ILE A 810 -117.27 106.24 -23.81
CA ILE A 810 -118.71 106.34 -24.15
C ILE A 810 -118.92 107.51 -25.15
N VAL A 811 -119.71 107.31 -26.22
CA VAL A 811 -119.89 108.28 -27.33
C VAL A 811 -121.39 108.58 -27.59
N THR A 812 -121.78 109.83 -27.88
CA THR A 812 -123.17 110.27 -28.23
C THR A 812 -123.22 111.34 -29.36
N LYS A 813 -124.34 111.45 -30.11
CA LYS A 813 -124.53 112.30 -31.32
C LYS A 813 -125.85 113.12 -31.31
N ALA A 814 -125.84 114.37 -31.81
CA ALA A 814 -127.03 115.26 -31.94
C ALA A 814 -127.08 116.06 -33.28
N GLY A 815 -128.25 116.65 -33.64
CA GLY A 815 -128.49 117.49 -34.83
C GLY A 815 -129.83 118.27 -34.82
N GLU A 816 -130.05 119.17 -35.79
CA GLU A 816 -131.28 120.00 -35.90
C GLU A 816 -132.44 119.26 -36.59
N ILE A 817 -133.64 119.32 -36.00
CA ILE A 817 -134.90 118.77 -36.52
C ILE A 817 -135.94 119.86 -36.66
N PHE A 818 -136.80 119.74 -37.68
CA PHE A 818 -137.87 120.69 -37.96
C PHE A 818 -138.86 120.74 -36.79
N SER A 819 -139.17 121.95 -36.30
CA SER A 819 -140.00 122.18 -35.11
C SER A 819 -141.38 122.76 -35.46
N SER A 820 -141.45 123.84 -36.25
CA SER A 820 -142.71 124.55 -36.53
C SER A 820 -142.58 125.52 -37.71
N VAL A 821 -143.68 126.20 -38.11
CA VAL A 821 -143.67 127.21 -39.19
C VAL A 821 -144.42 128.46 -38.73
N HIS A 822 -143.84 129.65 -38.95
CA HIS A 822 -144.45 130.94 -38.60
C HIS A 822 -144.80 131.73 -39.88
N GLU A 823 -146.02 132.27 -39.96
CA GLU A 823 -146.47 133.11 -41.07
C GLU A 823 -146.20 134.60 -40.81
N LYS A 824 -145.64 135.32 -41.80
CA LYS A 824 -145.56 136.78 -41.78
C LYS A 824 -145.64 137.31 -43.21
N ASP A 825 -146.48 138.33 -43.43
CA ASP A 825 -146.71 138.98 -44.73
C ASP A 825 -147.09 137.99 -45.87
N GLY A 826 -147.86 136.95 -45.54
CA GLY A 826 -148.32 135.94 -46.50
C GLY A 826 -147.27 134.89 -46.90
N GLN A 827 -146.10 134.84 -46.24
CA GLN A 827 -145.12 133.75 -46.38
C GLN A 827 -144.96 132.96 -45.08
N TYR A 828 -144.93 131.63 -45.20
CA TYR A 828 -144.70 130.68 -44.09
C TYR A 828 -143.20 130.30 -44.01
N ILE A 829 -142.54 130.62 -42.88
CA ILE A 829 -141.10 130.36 -42.63
C ILE A 829 -140.92 129.22 -41.62
N PRO A 830 -140.24 128.11 -41.98
CA PRO A 830 -140.00 127.00 -41.07
C PRO A 830 -138.89 127.26 -40.04
N LYS A 831 -139.06 126.74 -38.82
CA LYS A 831 -138.17 126.84 -37.66
C LYS A 831 -137.70 125.44 -37.26
N TYR A 832 -136.41 125.30 -36.96
CA TYR A 832 -135.76 124.06 -36.53
C TYR A 832 -135.25 124.18 -35.08
N GLU A 833 -135.18 123.06 -34.36
CA GLU A 833 -134.61 122.96 -33.00
C GLU A 833 -133.63 121.77 -32.91
N THR A 834 -132.59 121.87 -32.09
CA THR A 834 -131.59 120.81 -31.93
C THR A 834 -132.05 119.76 -30.93
N ALA A 835 -132.03 118.47 -31.32
CA ALA A 835 -132.31 117.34 -30.43
C ALA A 835 -131.34 116.17 -30.65
N GLY A 836 -131.28 115.24 -29.69
CA GLY A 836 -130.48 114.00 -29.81
C GLY A 836 -131.01 113.12 -30.95
N LEU A 837 -130.13 112.74 -31.87
CA LEU A 837 -130.46 111.78 -32.94
C LEU A 837 -130.25 110.38 -32.36
N LYS A 838 -131.25 109.50 -32.47
CA LYS A 838 -131.06 108.08 -32.16
C LYS A 838 -130.16 107.41 -33.19
#